data_AF-A0AAU4T9J1-F1
#
_entry.id   AF-A0AAU4T9J1-F1
#
_cell.length_a   1.000
_cell.length_b   1.000
_cell.length_c   1.000
_cell.angle_alpha   90.00
_cell.angle_beta   90.00
_cell.angle_gamma   90.00
#
_symmetry.space_group_name_H-M   'P 1'
#
loop_
_entity.id
_entity.type
_entity.pdbx_description
1 polymer ?
#
loop_
_entity_poly.entity_id
_entity_poly.type
_entity_poly.pdbx_seq_one_letter_code
_entity_poly.pdbx_strand_id
1 'polypeptide(L)'
;MSTAAVSATPHFRDPGLPLAQRVDELLSQLTAEERIAMLHQYSPAIPRLGVGEFRTGTETLHGVARLGEATTFPQAVGLGASWDESLVREVAEAVSVEQRAFHHHRPPTVGTGRTSLQGWAPVVNLLRDPRWGRNEEGYSEDPAHSARLGDAFCRGMSGDDPEHLRTAPVLKHFLGYNNEDGRCTTSSGLRPRVLHEYDLAAFRLAIATGAATGVMAAYNLVNGRPCHVSPLIGQQLRRWAEPTGHELFVVSDAEAPSNLVDPEHYYEDHAESHAAALKAGIDSFTDHGEDSSVTVGRITEALERGLLTMDDVDRAVRRQLSLRFRLGEFDPEHDPYAGIGWEVVNSPAHQELALRAATESVVLLKNEGLLPLPADRRVAVVGTLACTLFEDWYSGSHPYRITVADGLGVQGVEGVDRIVLRTADGRALTAAGPEGMLTVADAQDSDPSAQFDLFDWDLGVLTLRSAVTGRYASLRDADRRVAADRDQPGDWYVRETFRLEPDGDGGELLRSVLTGRYAQVHAATGVVTMSGESPEVAAVLTRTVVRDGVAEAVAAAAAADTAVVVLGNDPHINGRETQDRAGLNLSPNQDRLLRAVLAAQPDTVLVVMSSYPYAVDWAAEHVPAILWTSHAGQETGRALARVLRGDADASGRLPQTWYQGEDELPERLDYDIIKAGWTYQYHRTPALYPFGHGLSYADFSYSRLALDADRLPQDGTVTARVSLGNRGERAGMETVQLYVRALDARYEAPLLRLADFRKVRLAAGEWTELEFRLPVEQALAHWDVATGAFTVDPGRYELLVARSAADPVLTARFTVDGPAPAPRRAVGRPLRAVDFDDYRDAVIVDAGRTDGDAVTPAANQAARLVFRNVDLTGAATLTAEVSRTAPGPAGLDVYADGLLLAALPVDSTGDRYTWTTVSAALGHQHGTLSELTVVLTGEQRLAALTFAP
;
A
#
# COMPACT_ATOMS: atom_id res chain seq x y z
N MET A 1 11.46 20.62 65.01
CA MET A 1 10.58 19.66 64.31
C MET A 1 9.81 20.47 63.28
N SER A 2 10.27 20.45 62.02
CA SER A 2 9.56 21.05 60.90
C SER A 2 8.86 19.91 60.18
N THR A 3 7.53 19.95 60.18
CA THR A 3 6.66 19.01 59.49
C THR A 3 6.88 19.17 57.99
N ALA A 4 7.57 18.20 57.37
CA ALA A 4 7.60 18.06 55.93
C ALA A 4 6.16 17.81 55.46
N ALA A 5 5.62 18.75 54.67
CA ALA A 5 4.36 18.55 53.97
C ALA A 5 4.57 17.40 52.98
N VAL A 6 3.88 16.29 53.21
CA VAL A 6 3.76 15.21 52.21
C VAL A 6 2.99 15.84 51.04
N SER A 7 3.69 16.13 49.94
CA SER A 7 3.04 16.48 48.68
C SER A 7 2.10 15.33 48.32
N ALA A 8 0.79 15.59 48.28
CA ALA A 8 -0.16 14.60 47.79
C ALA A 8 0.21 14.22 46.36
N THR A 9 0.23 12.93 46.05
CA THR A 9 0.39 12.45 44.66
C THR A 9 -0.72 13.08 43.82
N PRO A 10 -0.41 13.71 42.68
CA PRO A 10 -1.43 14.22 41.76
C PRO A 10 -2.41 13.10 41.39
N HIS A 11 -3.71 13.38 41.35
CA HIS A 11 -4.72 12.34 41.13
C HIS A 11 -4.58 11.70 39.73
N PHE A 12 -4.08 12.43 38.73
CA PHE A 12 -3.78 11.83 37.41
C PHE A 12 -2.71 10.72 37.46
N ARG A 13 -1.92 10.62 38.53
CA ARG A 13 -0.96 9.54 38.79
C ARG A 13 -1.52 8.41 39.66
N ASP A 14 -2.80 8.44 40.01
CA ASP A 14 -3.47 7.35 40.70
C ASP A 14 -4.03 6.34 39.67
N PRO A 15 -3.42 5.14 39.52
CA PRO A 15 -3.90 4.13 38.58
C PRO A 15 -5.28 3.56 38.97
N GLY A 16 -5.76 3.81 40.19
CA GLY A 16 -7.11 3.41 40.61
C GLY A 16 -8.26 4.28 40.08
N LEU A 17 -7.95 5.41 39.42
CA LEU A 17 -8.96 6.30 38.84
C LEU A 17 -9.26 5.95 37.37
N PRO A 18 -10.50 6.17 36.88
CA PRO A 18 -10.83 5.97 35.46
C PRO A 18 -9.91 6.79 34.54
N LEU A 19 -9.45 6.18 33.45
CA LEU A 19 -8.52 6.80 32.49
C LEU A 19 -8.98 8.19 32.03
N ALA A 20 -10.25 8.35 31.66
CA ALA A 20 -10.79 9.64 31.21
C ALA A 20 -10.64 10.74 32.27
N GLN A 21 -10.86 10.41 33.55
CA GLN A 21 -10.69 11.36 34.65
C GLN A 21 -9.23 11.77 34.81
N ARG A 22 -8.30 10.82 34.72
CA ARG A 22 -6.85 11.10 34.81
C ARG A 22 -6.37 11.98 33.66
N VAL A 23 -6.85 11.70 32.44
CA VAL A 23 -6.55 12.49 31.25
C VAL A 23 -7.08 13.93 31.39
N ASP A 24 -8.34 14.10 31.77
CA ASP A 24 -8.95 15.43 31.91
C ASP A 24 -8.27 16.25 33.02
N GLU A 25 -7.84 15.61 34.11
CA GLU A 25 -7.09 16.30 35.15
C GLU A 25 -5.71 16.75 34.66
N LEU A 26 -4.95 15.89 33.98
CA LEU A 26 -3.65 16.26 33.43
C LEU A 26 -3.81 17.39 32.40
N LEU A 27 -4.80 17.28 31.51
CA LEU A 27 -5.14 18.30 30.53
C LEU A 27 -5.43 19.66 31.20
N SER A 28 -6.18 19.67 32.30
CA SER A 28 -6.52 20.90 33.04
C SER A 28 -5.31 21.59 33.68
N GLN A 29 -4.22 20.84 33.91
CA GLN A 29 -2.99 21.35 34.49
C GLN A 29 -2.00 21.89 33.46
N LEU A 30 -2.19 21.61 32.16
CA LEU A 30 -1.33 22.09 31.06
C LEU A 30 -1.57 23.58 30.78
N THR A 31 -0.52 24.32 30.41
CA THR A 31 -0.70 25.70 29.91
C THR A 31 -1.27 25.69 28.49
N ALA A 32 -1.68 26.85 27.96
CA ALA A 32 -2.10 26.92 26.57
C ALA A 32 -0.95 26.59 25.61
N GLU A 33 0.25 27.11 25.89
CA GLU A 33 1.45 26.90 25.08
C GLU A 33 1.87 25.43 25.06
N GLU A 34 1.81 24.75 26.20
CA GLU A 34 2.10 23.32 26.28
C GLU A 34 1.10 22.49 25.48
N ARG A 35 -0.20 22.81 25.54
CA ARG A 35 -1.24 22.12 24.76
C ARG A 35 -1.06 22.32 23.26
N ILE A 36 -0.71 23.52 22.82
CA ILE A 36 -0.41 23.80 21.40
C ILE A 36 0.84 23.04 20.96
N ALA A 37 1.90 23.02 21.76
CA ALA A 37 3.14 22.31 21.45
C ALA A 37 2.94 20.79 21.30
N MET A 38 1.96 20.21 22.00
CA MET A 38 1.62 18.79 21.90
C MET A 38 1.00 18.39 20.55
N LEU A 39 0.56 19.33 19.73
CA LEU A 39 0.03 19.03 18.39
C LEU A 39 1.13 18.72 17.36
N HIS A 40 2.38 19.11 17.61
CA HIS A 40 3.48 18.82 16.69
C HIS A 40 4.06 17.41 16.95
N GLN A 41 4.57 16.77 15.89
CA GLN A 41 5.11 15.42 15.95
C GLN A 41 6.21 15.21 17.01
N TYR A 42 7.05 16.22 17.26
CA TYR A 42 8.02 16.26 18.36
C TYR A 42 7.48 17.11 19.50
N SER A 43 6.65 16.52 20.34
CA SER A 43 6.10 17.20 21.51
C SER A 43 7.17 17.30 22.61
N PRO A 44 7.49 18.51 23.12
CA PRO A 44 8.52 18.68 24.12
C PRO A 44 8.11 18.09 25.48
N ALA A 45 9.10 17.75 26.30
CA ALA A 45 8.85 17.34 27.69
C ALA A 45 8.26 18.49 28.51
N ILE A 46 7.47 18.16 29.54
CA ILE A 46 6.89 19.12 30.50
C ILE A 46 7.39 18.76 31.90
N PRO A 47 8.59 19.25 32.30
CA PRO A 47 9.24 18.82 33.54
C PRO A 47 8.43 19.09 34.81
N ARG A 48 7.65 20.18 34.84
CA ARG A 48 6.86 20.56 36.02
C ARG A 48 5.75 19.55 36.36
N LEU A 49 5.28 18.79 35.38
CA LEU A 49 4.26 17.74 35.52
C LEU A 49 4.87 16.34 35.43
N GLY A 50 6.16 16.25 35.10
CA GLY A 50 6.86 14.99 34.85
C GLY A 50 6.31 14.23 33.65
N VAL A 51 5.92 14.96 32.59
CA VAL A 51 5.53 14.41 31.28
C VAL A 51 6.79 14.38 30.39
N GLY A 52 7.07 13.25 29.76
CA GLY A 52 8.25 13.07 28.91
C GLY A 52 8.11 13.75 27.54
N GLU A 53 9.20 13.78 26.78
CA GLU A 53 9.12 14.06 25.34
C GLU A 53 8.28 12.97 24.65
N PHE A 54 7.55 13.35 23.60
CA PHE A 54 6.79 12.42 22.78
C PHE A 54 7.11 12.64 21.31
N ARG A 55 7.31 11.53 20.61
CA ARG A 55 7.52 11.51 19.16
C ARG A 55 6.37 10.77 18.52
N THR A 56 5.80 11.35 17.47
CA THR A 56 4.77 10.70 16.65
C THR A 56 5.47 9.76 15.68
N GLY A 57 5.17 8.46 15.79
CA GLY A 57 5.58 7.46 14.81
C GLY A 57 6.95 6.82 14.96
N THR A 58 7.01 5.56 14.57
CA THR A 58 8.19 4.77 14.25
C THR A 58 7.75 3.75 13.22
N GLU A 59 8.53 3.58 12.16
CA GLU A 59 8.18 2.66 11.08
C GLU A 59 8.38 1.21 11.52
N THR A 60 7.35 0.39 11.27
CA THR A 60 7.24 -0.99 11.81
C THR A 60 6.63 -1.97 10.82
N LEU A 61 6.63 -1.65 9.52
CA LEU A 61 5.85 -2.36 8.49
C LEU A 61 6.08 -3.88 8.47
N HIS A 62 7.35 -4.30 8.51
CA HIS A 62 7.76 -5.71 8.49
C HIS A 62 9.00 -5.98 9.37
N GLY A 63 9.15 -5.18 10.42
CA GLY A 63 10.36 -5.06 11.23
C GLY A 63 10.50 -3.64 11.77
N VAL A 64 11.28 -3.42 12.82
CA VAL A 64 11.58 -2.06 13.28
C VAL A 64 12.50 -1.39 12.25
N ALA A 65 12.06 -0.32 11.63
CA ALA A 65 12.73 0.28 10.48
C ALA A 65 13.49 1.57 10.82
N ARG A 66 14.53 1.87 10.04
CA ARG A 66 15.37 3.09 10.15
C ARG A 66 16.05 3.32 11.51
N LEU A 67 16.11 2.28 12.35
CA LEU A 67 16.76 2.31 13.65
C LEU A 67 17.94 1.32 13.71
N GLY A 68 18.59 1.00 12.59
CA GLY A 68 19.73 0.06 12.55
C GLY A 68 19.29 -1.41 12.43
N GLU A 69 20.10 -2.33 12.95
CA GLU A 69 19.86 -3.77 12.84
C GLU A 69 18.61 -4.21 13.61
N ALA A 70 17.68 -4.88 12.92
CA ALA A 70 16.45 -5.44 13.48
C ALA A 70 16.04 -6.70 12.71
N THR A 71 15.19 -7.55 13.30
CA THR A 71 14.65 -8.69 12.52
C THR A 71 13.84 -8.16 11.35
N THR A 72 14.14 -8.62 10.14
CA THR A 72 13.41 -8.25 8.93
C THR A 72 12.59 -9.44 8.43
N PHE A 73 11.27 -9.30 8.47
CA PHE A 73 10.30 -10.28 8.01
C PHE A 73 9.99 -10.09 6.52
N PRO A 74 9.17 -10.95 5.89
CA PRO A 74 8.71 -10.66 4.56
C PRO A 74 7.98 -9.34 4.48
N GLN A 75 8.21 -8.62 3.39
CA GLN A 75 7.44 -7.43 3.04
C GLN A 75 5.93 -7.73 3.09
N ALA A 76 5.10 -6.72 3.35
CA ALA A 76 3.68 -6.89 3.69
C ALA A 76 2.90 -7.67 2.63
N VAL A 77 3.16 -7.48 1.34
CA VAL A 77 2.55 -8.30 0.27
C VAL A 77 2.91 -9.79 0.37
N GLY A 78 4.12 -10.11 0.86
CA GLY A 78 4.54 -11.48 1.17
C GLY A 78 3.80 -12.04 2.39
N LEU A 79 3.63 -11.25 3.45
CA LEU A 79 2.77 -11.63 4.58
C LEU A 79 1.32 -11.83 4.13
N GLY A 80 0.83 -11.00 3.20
CA GLY A 80 -0.44 -11.18 2.50
C GLY A 80 -0.51 -12.53 1.80
N ALA A 81 0.56 -12.92 1.10
CA ALA A 81 0.63 -14.20 0.41
C ALA A 81 0.58 -15.42 1.33
N SER A 82 0.80 -15.25 2.64
CA SER A 82 0.69 -16.35 3.61
C SER A 82 -0.77 -16.76 3.88
N TRP A 83 -1.74 -15.85 3.71
CA TRP A 83 -3.16 -16.06 4.06
C TRP A 83 -3.37 -16.62 5.48
N ASP A 84 -2.53 -16.18 6.43
CA ASP A 84 -2.51 -16.68 7.80
C ASP A 84 -2.50 -15.52 8.82
N GLU A 85 -3.66 -15.26 9.41
CA GLU A 85 -3.79 -14.20 10.41
C GLU A 85 -3.00 -14.49 11.69
N SER A 86 -2.82 -15.77 12.07
CA SER A 86 -2.03 -16.11 13.25
C SER A 86 -0.56 -15.78 13.03
N LEU A 87 -0.03 -16.15 11.86
CA LEU A 87 1.34 -15.84 11.48
C LEU A 87 1.58 -14.33 11.45
N VAL A 88 0.68 -13.55 10.84
CA VAL A 88 0.80 -12.08 10.79
C VAL A 88 0.72 -11.46 12.19
N ARG A 89 -0.15 -11.97 13.07
CA ARG A 89 -0.21 -11.55 14.47
C ARG A 89 1.11 -11.86 15.20
N GLU A 90 1.68 -13.05 15.01
CA GLU A 90 2.95 -13.45 15.63
C GLU A 90 4.14 -12.60 15.12
N VAL A 91 4.16 -12.26 13.84
CA VAL A 91 5.16 -11.33 13.25
C VAL A 91 5.03 -9.95 13.90
N ALA A 92 3.82 -9.38 13.94
CA ALA A 92 3.57 -8.10 14.60
C ALA A 92 3.90 -8.12 16.10
N GLU A 93 3.70 -9.26 16.75
CA GLU A 93 4.07 -9.48 18.14
C GLU A 93 5.60 -9.37 18.34
N ALA A 94 6.38 -9.99 17.46
CA ALA A 94 7.84 -9.86 17.48
C ALA A 94 8.29 -8.42 17.22
N VAL A 95 7.67 -7.75 16.24
CA VAL A 95 8.00 -6.35 15.89
C VAL A 95 7.72 -5.40 17.06
N SER A 96 6.59 -5.53 17.75
CA SER A 96 6.27 -4.66 18.90
C SER A 96 7.16 -4.90 20.11
N VAL A 97 7.61 -6.14 20.32
CA VAL A 97 8.59 -6.48 21.36
C VAL A 97 9.95 -5.85 21.04
N GLU A 98 10.42 -5.94 19.79
CA GLU A 98 11.64 -5.25 19.39
C GLU A 98 11.48 -3.74 19.50
N GLN A 99 10.34 -3.16 19.10
CA GLN A 99 10.08 -1.72 19.22
C GLN A 99 10.16 -1.25 20.69
N ARG A 100 9.67 -2.05 21.64
CA ARG A 100 9.84 -1.78 23.09
C ARG A 100 11.31 -1.80 23.51
N ALA A 101 12.09 -2.75 23.02
CA ALA A 101 13.53 -2.81 23.27
C ALA A 101 14.25 -1.57 22.69
N PHE A 102 13.92 -1.14 21.48
CA PHE A 102 14.41 0.12 20.91
C PHE A 102 14.01 1.33 21.75
N HIS A 103 12.77 1.41 22.20
CA HIS A 103 12.29 2.53 23.01
C HIS A 103 13.08 2.69 24.33
N HIS A 104 13.38 1.59 25.02
CA HIS A 104 14.03 1.63 26.33
C HIS A 104 15.57 1.55 26.27
N HIS A 105 16.12 0.85 25.27
CA HIS A 105 17.50 0.37 25.29
C HIS A 105 18.26 0.59 23.98
N ARG A 106 17.79 1.48 23.09
CA ARG A 106 18.48 1.82 21.84
C ARG A 106 19.97 2.11 22.10
N PRO A 107 20.89 1.38 21.45
CA PRO A 107 22.32 1.62 21.61
C PRO A 107 22.71 3.03 21.15
N PRO A 108 23.59 3.75 21.88
CA PRO A 108 24.04 5.08 21.48
C PRO A 108 24.70 5.14 20.10
N THR A 109 25.25 4.03 19.62
CA THR A 109 25.82 3.89 18.27
C THR A 109 24.77 3.96 17.17
N VAL A 110 23.50 3.69 17.51
CA VAL A 110 22.35 3.71 16.62
C VAL A 110 21.59 5.04 16.74
N GLY A 111 21.54 5.63 17.93
CA GLY A 111 20.96 6.95 18.18
C GLY A 111 20.73 7.21 19.66
N THR A 112 20.34 8.44 20.00
CA THR A 112 20.04 8.87 21.38
C THR A 112 18.57 9.24 21.53
N GLY A 113 18.05 9.15 22.77
CA GLY A 113 16.65 9.45 23.09
C GLY A 113 15.70 8.26 22.91
N ARG A 114 14.44 8.44 23.32
CA ARG A 114 13.39 7.42 23.18
C ARG A 114 12.80 7.47 21.77
N THR A 115 12.63 6.30 21.14
CA THR A 115 11.89 6.17 19.88
C THR A 115 10.39 6.16 20.16
N SER A 116 9.52 6.34 19.15
CA SER A 116 8.09 6.27 19.42
C SER A 116 7.66 4.83 19.67
N LEU A 117 6.67 4.66 20.55
CA LEU A 117 5.90 3.42 20.66
C LEU A 117 4.66 3.43 19.77
N GLN A 118 4.42 4.53 19.04
CA GLN A 118 3.42 4.57 17.98
C GLN A 118 4.02 3.96 16.70
N GLY A 119 3.51 2.81 16.26
CA GLY A 119 3.96 2.13 15.05
C GLY A 119 3.18 2.61 13.82
N TRP A 120 3.86 3.17 12.82
CA TRP A 120 3.27 3.56 11.53
C TRP A 120 3.08 2.37 10.59
N ALA A 121 2.30 1.40 11.06
CA ALA A 121 1.93 0.19 10.34
C ALA A 121 0.64 -0.37 10.96
N PRO A 122 -0.14 -1.13 10.18
CA PRO A 122 0.11 -1.57 8.80
C PRO A 122 -0.39 -0.59 7.72
N VAL A 123 0.08 -0.79 6.49
CA VAL A 123 -0.53 -0.20 5.29
C VAL A 123 -1.68 -1.10 4.83
N VAL A 124 -2.90 -0.59 4.86
CA VAL A 124 -4.12 -1.34 4.47
C VAL A 124 -4.72 -0.87 3.15
N ASN A 125 -4.05 0.07 2.46
CA ASN A 125 -4.42 0.44 1.10
C ASN A 125 -4.43 -0.80 0.20
N LEU A 126 -5.43 -0.90 -0.67
CA LEU A 126 -5.65 -2.07 -1.49
C LEU A 126 -4.77 -2.03 -2.73
N LEU A 127 -4.26 -3.18 -3.14
CA LEU A 127 -3.36 -3.34 -4.29
C LEU A 127 -4.14 -3.25 -5.63
N ARG A 128 -4.83 -2.12 -5.85
CA ARG A 128 -5.73 -1.89 -7.00
C ARG A 128 -4.99 -1.92 -8.33
N ASP A 129 -3.91 -1.14 -8.42
CA ASP A 129 -3.11 -1.00 -9.63
C ASP A 129 -1.73 -1.63 -9.41
N PRO A 130 -1.34 -2.68 -10.17
CA PRO A 130 -0.08 -3.38 -9.99
C PRO A 130 1.17 -2.53 -10.28
N ARG A 131 0.98 -1.31 -10.80
CA ARG A 131 2.04 -0.34 -11.07
C ARG A 131 2.29 0.62 -9.91
N TRP A 132 1.45 0.64 -8.89
CA TRP A 132 1.65 1.54 -7.75
C TRP A 132 3.02 1.31 -7.11
N GLY A 133 3.81 2.38 -6.94
CA GLY A 133 5.17 2.31 -6.41
C GLY A 133 5.28 1.83 -4.96
N ARG A 134 4.19 1.80 -4.19
CA ARG A 134 4.17 1.25 -2.81
C ARG A 134 3.29 0.02 -2.69
N ASN A 135 3.02 -0.65 -3.80
CA ASN A 135 2.26 -1.90 -3.83
C ASN A 135 2.88 -2.99 -2.94
N GLU A 136 4.16 -2.88 -2.63
CA GLU A 136 4.83 -3.80 -1.71
C GLU A 136 4.31 -3.74 -0.27
N GLU A 137 3.85 -2.56 0.15
CA GLU A 137 3.51 -2.30 1.55
C GLU A 137 2.10 -2.74 1.90
N GLY A 138 1.21 -2.89 0.90
CA GLY A 138 -0.13 -3.39 1.12
C GLY A 138 -0.18 -4.92 1.17
N TYR A 139 -1.20 -5.46 1.84
CA TYR A 139 -1.36 -6.92 1.94
C TYR A 139 -1.96 -7.55 0.69
N SER A 140 -2.96 -6.93 0.08
CA SER A 140 -3.84 -7.58 -0.91
C SER A 140 -4.71 -6.60 -1.69
N GLU A 141 -5.15 -7.01 -2.89
CA GLU A 141 -6.15 -6.28 -3.67
C GLU A 141 -7.58 -6.45 -3.12
N ASP A 142 -7.80 -7.46 -2.26
CA ASP A 142 -9.10 -7.75 -1.66
C ASP A 142 -9.33 -7.05 -0.29
N PRO A 143 -10.47 -6.35 -0.09
CA PRO A 143 -10.77 -5.63 1.14
C PRO A 143 -10.95 -6.53 2.37
N ALA A 144 -11.56 -7.71 2.24
CA ALA A 144 -11.79 -8.59 3.37
C ALA A 144 -10.48 -9.23 3.85
N HIS A 145 -9.64 -9.64 2.90
CA HIS A 145 -8.32 -10.17 3.19
C HIS A 145 -7.41 -9.12 3.86
N SER A 146 -7.28 -7.92 3.27
CA SER A 146 -6.48 -6.83 3.84
C SER A 146 -6.98 -6.38 5.21
N ALA A 147 -8.30 -6.30 5.42
CA ALA A 147 -8.88 -5.93 6.71
C ALA A 147 -8.54 -6.94 7.82
N ARG A 148 -8.61 -8.25 7.52
CA ARG A 148 -8.31 -9.32 8.50
C ARG A 148 -6.83 -9.37 8.87
N LEU A 149 -5.94 -9.27 7.89
CA LEU A 149 -4.50 -9.23 8.15
C LEU A 149 -4.10 -7.93 8.86
N GLY A 150 -4.71 -6.80 8.50
CA GLY A 150 -4.52 -5.53 9.20
C GLY A 150 -4.96 -5.59 10.67
N ASP A 151 -6.13 -6.16 10.97
CA ASP A 151 -6.60 -6.38 12.35
C ASP A 151 -5.65 -7.31 13.12
N ALA A 152 -5.21 -8.42 12.50
CA ALA A 152 -4.28 -9.36 13.10
C ALA A 152 -2.93 -8.70 13.44
N PHE A 153 -2.39 -7.92 12.51
CA PHE A 153 -1.17 -7.15 12.73
C PHE A 153 -1.34 -6.14 13.87
N CYS A 154 -2.43 -5.35 13.85
CA CYS A 154 -2.71 -4.38 14.90
C CYS A 154 -2.86 -5.03 16.28
N ARG A 155 -3.48 -6.21 16.39
CA ARG A 155 -3.55 -6.96 17.67
C ARG A 155 -2.17 -7.42 18.15
N GLY A 156 -1.34 -7.94 17.24
CA GLY A 156 0.02 -8.35 17.56
C GLY A 156 0.87 -7.17 18.05
N MET A 157 0.68 -5.98 17.47
CA MET A 157 1.32 -4.75 17.92
C MET A 157 0.81 -4.26 19.27
N SER A 158 -0.50 -4.16 19.44
CA SER A 158 -1.15 -3.63 20.64
C SER A 158 -0.95 -4.51 21.88
N GLY A 159 -0.82 -5.83 21.71
CA GLY A 159 -0.77 -6.77 22.82
C GLY A 159 -2.15 -7.02 23.45
N ASP A 160 -2.21 -7.98 24.37
CA ASP A 160 -3.46 -8.48 24.96
C ASP A 160 -3.78 -7.88 26.35
N ASP A 161 -2.93 -6.99 26.88
CA ASP A 161 -3.21 -6.36 28.18
C ASP A 161 -4.40 -5.39 28.05
N PRO A 162 -5.42 -5.47 28.92
CA PRO A 162 -6.64 -4.68 28.78
C PRO A 162 -6.46 -3.20 29.13
N GLU A 163 -5.42 -2.85 29.88
CA GLU A 163 -5.18 -1.48 30.36
C GLU A 163 -3.97 -0.83 29.66
N HIS A 164 -2.98 -1.65 29.27
CA HIS A 164 -1.73 -1.20 28.66
C HIS A 164 -1.57 -1.68 27.22
N LEU A 165 -1.05 -0.80 26.37
CA LEU A 165 -0.63 -1.10 25.01
C LEU A 165 0.84 -1.48 25.00
N ARG A 166 1.18 -2.59 24.36
CA ARG A 166 2.57 -2.92 24.04
C ARG A 166 3.12 -1.89 23.07
N THR A 167 2.49 -1.69 21.93
CA THR A 167 2.74 -0.54 21.06
C THR A 167 1.42 -0.01 20.51
N ALA A 168 1.45 1.13 19.83
CA ALA A 168 0.28 1.83 19.34
C ALA A 168 0.25 1.82 17.80
N PRO A 169 -0.34 0.80 17.16
CA PRO A 169 -0.38 0.70 15.70
C PRO A 169 -1.30 1.77 15.07
N VAL A 170 -0.87 2.26 13.91
CA VAL A 170 -1.52 3.33 13.12
C VAL A 170 -1.75 2.82 11.70
N LEU A 171 -3.02 2.67 11.31
CA LEU A 171 -3.37 2.30 9.93
C LEU A 171 -2.99 3.43 8.98
N LYS A 172 -2.46 3.11 7.81
CA LYS A 172 -2.18 4.11 6.79
C LYS A 172 -2.46 3.59 5.37
N HIS A 173 -2.72 4.45 4.39
CA HIS A 173 -2.89 5.91 4.43
C HIS A 173 -4.35 6.22 4.08
N PHE A 174 -5.03 7.00 4.91
CA PHE A 174 -6.45 7.29 4.80
C PHE A 174 -6.69 8.54 3.93
N LEU A 175 -7.19 8.43 2.70
CA LEU A 175 -7.64 7.22 2.00
C LEU A 175 -7.47 7.33 0.48
N GLY A 176 -7.73 6.24 -0.25
CA GLY A 176 -7.69 6.23 -1.71
C GLY A 176 -6.30 6.48 -2.27
N TYR A 177 -5.27 6.06 -1.54
CA TYR A 177 -3.87 6.34 -1.85
C TYR A 177 -3.19 5.13 -2.50
N ASN A 178 -3.14 5.13 -3.84
CA ASN A 178 -2.47 4.10 -4.65
C ASN A 178 -1.78 4.68 -5.89
N ASN A 179 -1.14 5.85 -5.75
CA ASN A 179 -0.24 6.42 -6.75
C ASN A 179 0.83 7.28 -6.08
N GLU A 180 2.06 7.23 -6.61
CA GLU A 180 3.18 8.02 -6.13
C GLU A 180 3.44 9.26 -7.00
N ASP A 181 3.23 9.13 -8.31
CA ASP A 181 3.40 10.24 -9.25
C ASP A 181 2.37 11.33 -8.94
N GLY A 182 2.83 12.54 -8.60
CA GLY A 182 1.95 13.66 -8.26
C GLY A 182 1.12 13.43 -6.99
N ARG A 183 1.53 12.52 -6.10
CA ARG A 183 0.75 12.04 -4.94
C ARG A 183 0.07 13.10 -4.07
N CYS A 184 0.62 14.30 -3.95
CA CYS A 184 0.03 15.39 -3.15
C CYS A 184 -0.92 16.30 -3.95
N THR A 185 -0.96 16.22 -5.28
CA THR A 185 -1.80 17.10 -6.11
C THR A 185 -2.82 16.35 -6.96
N THR A 186 -2.68 15.03 -7.08
CA THR A 186 -3.67 14.17 -7.74
C THR A 186 -4.90 13.94 -6.86
N SER A 187 -6.05 13.73 -7.50
CA SER A 187 -7.30 13.38 -6.84
C SER A 187 -7.77 11.99 -7.24
N SER A 188 -8.02 11.14 -6.24
CA SER A 188 -8.62 9.82 -6.41
C SER A 188 -10.14 9.95 -6.54
N GLY A 189 -10.69 9.59 -7.70
CA GLY A 189 -12.12 9.64 -7.98
C GLY A 189 -12.84 8.40 -7.45
N LEU A 190 -13.42 8.50 -6.25
CA LEU A 190 -14.12 7.41 -5.57
C LEU A 190 -15.62 7.66 -5.60
N ARG A 191 -16.33 6.96 -6.49
CA ARG A 191 -17.79 6.92 -6.42
C ARG A 191 -18.26 6.24 -5.12
N PRO A 192 -19.46 6.54 -4.60
CA PRO A 192 -19.87 6.08 -3.28
C PRO A 192 -19.78 4.56 -3.08
N ARG A 193 -20.09 3.77 -4.11
CA ARG A 193 -19.93 2.31 -4.05
C ARG A 193 -18.48 1.90 -3.82
N VAL A 194 -17.53 2.43 -4.58
CA VAL A 194 -16.11 2.09 -4.40
C VAL A 194 -15.61 2.58 -3.05
N LEU A 195 -15.94 3.82 -2.67
CA LEU A 195 -15.58 4.38 -1.36
C LEU A 195 -16.01 3.45 -0.21
N HIS A 196 -17.26 3.00 -0.20
CA HIS A 196 -17.82 2.22 0.89
C HIS A 196 -17.52 0.72 0.81
N GLU A 197 -17.63 0.11 -0.37
CA GLU A 197 -17.48 -1.34 -0.57
C GLU A 197 -16.01 -1.78 -0.64
N TYR A 198 -15.08 -0.88 -1.00
CA TYR A 198 -13.68 -1.21 -1.26
C TYR A 198 -12.72 -0.46 -0.32
N ASP A 199 -12.56 0.86 -0.49
CA ASP A 199 -11.55 1.63 0.27
C ASP A 199 -11.79 1.63 1.78
N LEU A 200 -12.97 2.08 2.22
CA LEU A 200 -13.31 2.16 3.64
C LEU A 200 -13.38 0.78 4.31
N ALA A 201 -13.66 -0.27 3.53
CA ALA A 201 -13.79 -1.63 4.05
C ALA A 201 -12.47 -2.15 4.66
N ALA A 202 -11.32 -1.78 4.08
CA ALA A 202 -10.00 -2.20 4.57
C ALA A 202 -9.64 -1.61 5.96
N PHE A 203 -10.14 -0.42 6.29
CA PHE A 203 -9.87 0.24 7.57
C PHE A 203 -10.83 -0.17 8.68
N ARG A 204 -12.07 -0.52 8.33
CA ARG A 204 -13.18 -0.62 9.28
C ARG A 204 -12.94 -1.63 10.39
N LEU A 205 -12.42 -2.82 10.06
CA LEU A 205 -12.33 -3.93 11.02
C LEU A 205 -11.40 -3.57 12.20
N ALA A 206 -10.14 -3.23 11.91
CA ALA A 206 -9.14 -2.95 12.94
C ALA A 206 -9.50 -1.75 13.84
N ILE A 207 -10.25 -0.77 13.31
CA ILE A 207 -10.76 0.36 14.10
C ILE A 207 -11.93 -0.07 14.97
N ALA A 208 -12.90 -0.80 14.39
CA ALA A 208 -14.12 -1.21 15.11
C ALA A 208 -13.85 -2.23 16.23
N THR A 209 -12.77 -2.99 16.15
CA THR A 209 -12.30 -3.90 17.19
C THR A 209 -11.45 -3.20 18.26
N GLY A 210 -10.99 -1.97 18.02
CA GLY A 210 -10.04 -1.26 18.86
C GLY A 210 -8.60 -1.76 18.75
N ALA A 211 -8.30 -2.65 17.79
CA ALA A 211 -6.95 -3.15 17.56
C ALA A 211 -6.02 -2.03 17.05
N ALA A 212 -6.51 -1.20 16.13
CA ALA A 212 -5.83 0.01 15.67
C ALA A 212 -6.04 1.16 16.65
N THR A 213 -4.96 1.85 17.00
CA THR A 213 -4.97 2.96 17.96
C THR A 213 -4.96 4.33 17.27
N GLY A 214 -4.64 4.35 15.98
CA GLY A 214 -4.61 5.56 15.18
C GLY A 214 -4.77 5.30 13.69
N VAL A 215 -4.89 6.40 12.94
CA VAL A 215 -4.93 6.40 11.47
C VAL A 215 -4.09 7.57 10.96
N MET A 216 -3.31 7.36 9.90
CA MET A 216 -2.56 8.41 9.21
C MET A 216 -3.34 8.85 7.97
N ALA A 217 -3.60 10.16 7.85
CA ALA A 217 -4.23 10.74 6.66
C ALA A 217 -3.26 10.74 5.47
N ALA A 218 -3.75 10.48 4.26
CA ALA A 218 -2.94 10.36 3.05
C ALA A 218 -2.61 11.73 2.40
N TYR A 219 -1.60 11.73 1.52
CA TYR A 219 -1.20 12.92 0.75
C TYR A 219 -2.24 13.43 -0.24
N ASN A 220 -2.96 12.53 -0.91
CA ASN A 220 -3.77 12.87 -2.07
C ASN A 220 -5.08 13.57 -1.70
N LEU A 221 -5.74 14.05 -2.75
CA LEU A 221 -7.14 14.45 -2.69
C LEU A 221 -8.02 13.23 -2.97
N VAL A 222 -9.22 13.21 -2.38
CA VAL A 222 -10.29 12.27 -2.72
C VAL A 222 -11.49 13.09 -3.14
N ASN A 223 -12.01 12.83 -4.33
CA ASN A 223 -13.13 13.58 -4.90
C ASN A 223 -12.90 15.11 -4.83
N GLY A 224 -11.68 15.56 -5.15
CA GLY A 224 -11.31 16.99 -5.14
C GLY A 224 -11.02 17.59 -3.77
N ARG A 225 -11.08 16.83 -2.68
CA ARG A 225 -10.81 17.30 -1.31
C ARG A 225 -9.55 16.67 -0.71
N PRO A 226 -8.60 17.44 -0.14
CA PRO A 226 -7.44 16.87 0.54
C PRO A 226 -7.84 15.97 1.71
N CYS A 227 -7.18 14.82 1.86
CA CYS A 227 -7.51 13.85 2.92
C CYS A 227 -7.36 14.45 4.33
N HIS A 228 -6.46 15.42 4.51
CA HIS A 228 -6.23 16.13 5.77
C HIS A 228 -7.42 16.98 6.26
N VAL A 229 -8.37 17.29 5.37
CA VAL A 229 -9.62 17.98 5.72
C VAL A 229 -10.85 17.13 5.44
N SER A 230 -10.68 15.81 5.35
CA SER A 230 -11.77 14.88 5.05
C SER A 230 -12.75 14.77 6.21
N PRO A 231 -14.07 14.97 5.99
CA PRO A 231 -15.07 14.78 7.03
C PRO A 231 -15.24 13.30 7.41
N LEU A 232 -14.71 12.37 6.60
CA LEU A 232 -14.78 10.93 6.86
C LEU A 232 -13.98 10.51 8.11
N ILE A 233 -13.03 11.32 8.58
CA ILE A 233 -12.34 11.09 9.85
C ILE A 233 -13.37 11.05 10.98
N GLY A 234 -14.24 12.06 11.09
CA GLY A 234 -15.32 12.10 12.06
C GLY A 234 -16.48 11.16 11.71
N GLN A 235 -16.95 11.21 10.47
CA GLN A 235 -18.17 10.50 10.04
C GLN A 235 -18.02 8.97 10.00
N GLN A 236 -16.81 8.46 9.77
CA GLN A 236 -16.51 7.03 9.67
C GLN A 236 -15.56 6.57 10.76
N LEU A 237 -14.31 7.03 10.77
CA LEU A 237 -13.25 6.45 11.63
C LEU A 237 -13.61 6.57 13.11
N ARG A 238 -13.99 7.77 13.57
CA ARG A 238 -14.38 8.00 14.96
C ARG A 238 -15.65 7.24 15.35
N ARG A 239 -16.65 7.23 14.47
CA ARG A 239 -17.89 6.48 14.67
C ARG A 239 -17.64 4.97 14.81
N TRP A 240 -16.69 4.41 14.07
CA TRP A 240 -16.33 3.00 14.23
C TRP A 240 -15.55 2.73 15.52
N ALA A 241 -14.76 3.69 16.00
CA ALA A 241 -14.03 3.57 17.26
C ALA A 241 -14.92 3.73 18.51
N GLU A 242 -16.06 4.45 18.42
CA GLU A 242 -16.96 4.72 19.56
C GLU A 242 -17.28 3.50 20.45
N PRO A 243 -17.65 2.31 19.91
CA PRO A 243 -17.98 1.14 20.74
C PRO A 243 -16.81 0.58 21.53
N THR A 244 -15.57 0.91 21.17
CA THR A 244 -14.35 0.44 21.85
C THR A 244 -14.14 1.16 23.19
N GLY A 245 -14.75 2.34 23.38
CA GLY A 245 -14.52 3.20 24.55
C GLY A 245 -13.16 3.89 24.57
N HIS A 246 -12.35 3.74 23.51
CA HIS A 246 -11.05 4.37 23.37
C HIS A 246 -11.06 5.44 22.28
N GLU A 247 -10.28 6.50 22.53
CA GLU A 247 -10.03 7.52 21.53
C GLU A 247 -9.09 6.99 20.44
N LEU A 248 -9.43 7.25 19.18
CA LEU A 248 -8.52 7.08 18.04
C LEU A 248 -7.51 8.25 18.04
N PHE A 249 -6.28 8.06 17.58
CA PHE A 249 -5.32 9.17 17.47
C PHE A 249 -4.89 9.33 16.01
N VAL A 250 -5.34 10.41 15.36
CA VAL A 250 -5.16 10.60 13.92
C VAL A 250 -3.99 11.53 13.67
N VAL A 251 -3.09 11.13 12.77
CA VAL A 251 -1.86 11.85 12.45
C VAL A 251 -1.84 12.23 10.97
N SER A 252 -1.12 13.29 10.59
CA SER A 252 -0.87 13.57 9.18
C SER A 252 0.23 12.65 8.63
N ASP A 253 0.27 12.50 7.31
CA ASP A 253 1.50 12.03 6.65
C ASP A 253 2.61 13.09 6.78
N ALA A 254 3.84 12.70 6.50
CA ALA A 254 5.01 13.54 6.67
C ALA A 254 5.05 14.70 5.67
N GLU A 255 5.23 15.94 6.17
CA GLU A 255 5.18 17.21 5.42
C GLU A 255 3.82 17.54 4.78
N ALA A 256 2.82 16.68 4.97
CA ALA A 256 1.52 16.82 4.33
C ALA A 256 0.66 17.99 4.85
N PRO A 257 0.78 18.46 6.12
CA PRO A 257 0.05 19.65 6.55
C PRO A 257 0.41 20.93 5.77
N SER A 258 1.67 21.07 5.36
CA SER A 258 2.10 22.18 4.49
C SER A 258 1.55 22.03 3.07
N ASN A 259 1.23 20.80 2.64
CA ASN A 259 0.72 20.54 1.29
C ASN A 259 -0.56 21.30 0.96
N LEU A 260 -1.43 21.49 1.96
CA LEU A 260 -2.72 22.19 1.86
C LEU A 260 -2.63 23.61 1.27
N VAL A 261 -1.44 24.23 1.31
CA VAL A 261 -1.17 25.58 0.79
C VAL A 261 -0.14 25.54 -0.33
N ASP A 262 1.00 24.88 -0.12
CA ASP A 262 2.19 25.06 -0.96
C ASP A 262 2.07 24.35 -2.33
N PRO A 263 1.89 23.02 -2.40
CA PRO A 263 1.62 22.28 -3.64
C PRO A 263 0.14 22.16 -4.02
N GLU A 264 -0.79 22.04 -3.06
CA GLU A 264 -2.21 21.79 -3.37
C GLU A 264 -2.96 23.08 -3.72
N HIS A 265 -2.50 24.23 -3.20
CA HIS A 265 -3.20 25.51 -3.30
C HIS A 265 -4.68 25.41 -2.92
N TYR A 266 -5.00 24.53 -1.97
CA TYR A 266 -6.37 24.35 -1.54
C TYR A 266 -6.74 25.53 -0.66
N TYR A 267 -5.93 25.88 0.34
CA TYR A 267 -6.06 27.09 1.16
C TYR A 267 -5.06 28.18 0.76
N GLU A 268 -5.39 29.44 1.05
CA GLU A 268 -4.54 30.60 0.76
C GLU A 268 -3.43 30.79 1.80
N ASP A 269 -3.63 30.31 3.03
CA ASP A 269 -2.67 30.49 4.12
C ASP A 269 -2.61 29.30 5.10
N HIS A 270 -1.49 29.18 5.80
CA HIS A 270 -1.22 28.04 6.67
C HIS A 270 -2.03 28.04 7.96
N ALA A 271 -2.40 29.19 8.51
CA ALA A 271 -3.21 29.23 9.74
C ALA A 271 -4.64 28.73 9.47
N GLU A 272 -5.24 29.10 8.33
CA GLU A 272 -6.54 28.56 7.92
C GLU A 272 -6.49 27.06 7.63
N SER A 273 -5.47 26.59 6.89
CA SER A 273 -5.34 25.16 6.59
C SER A 273 -5.14 24.30 7.84
N HIS A 274 -4.29 24.73 8.78
CA HIS A 274 -4.05 24.00 10.02
C HIS A 274 -5.28 24.00 10.94
N ALA A 275 -6.03 25.11 10.97
CA ALA A 275 -7.31 25.17 11.66
C ALA A 275 -8.32 24.17 11.08
N ALA A 276 -8.42 24.11 9.76
CA ALA A 276 -9.30 23.17 9.07
C ALA A 276 -8.91 21.71 9.30
N ALA A 277 -7.61 21.39 9.23
CA ALA A 277 -7.10 20.05 9.48
C ALA A 277 -7.36 19.58 10.92
N LEU A 278 -7.10 20.43 11.92
CA LEU A 278 -7.39 20.11 13.32
C LEU A 278 -8.89 19.88 13.55
N LYS A 279 -9.75 20.70 12.93
CA LYS A 279 -11.21 20.55 13.01
C LYS A 279 -11.73 19.30 12.31
N ALA A 280 -11.13 18.92 11.18
CA ALA A 280 -11.47 17.67 10.48
C ALA A 280 -11.07 16.45 11.30
N GLY A 281 -10.03 16.57 12.12
CA GLY A 281 -9.66 15.60 13.14
C GLY A 281 -8.21 15.14 13.10
N ILE A 282 -7.30 15.87 12.43
CA ILE A 282 -5.86 15.66 12.57
C ILE A 282 -5.43 16.08 13.98
N ASP A 283 -4.96 15.12 14.78
CA ASP A 283 -4.56 15.37 16.18
C ASP A 283 -3.06 15.65 16.31
N SER A 284 -2.23 15.15 15.38
CA SER A 284 -0.79 15.42 15.32
C SER A 284 -0.30 15.76 13.93
N PHE A 285 0.48 16.84 13.84
CA PHE A 285 1.05 17.39 12.62
C PHE A 285 2.50 16.93 12.47
N THR A 286 2.73 16.05 11.50
CA THR A 286 4.02 15.53 11.05
C THR A 286 4.54 16.45 9.94
N ASP A 287 5.24 17.51 10.31
CA ASP A 287 5.63 18.62 9.41
C ASP A 287 6.89 19.31 9.97
N HIS A 288 7.79 19.84 9.13
CA HIS A 288 9.00 20.60 9.54
C HIS A 288 10.00 19.86 10.45
N GLY A 289 10.07 18.53 10.38
CA GLY A 289 11.04 17.75 11.16
C GLY A 289 10.99 18.05 12.66
N GLU A 290 12.13 18.28 13.31
CA GLU A 290 12.23 18.58 14.74
C GLU A 290 11.86 20.03 15.11
N ASP A 291 11.62 20.92 14.13
CA ASP A 291 11.29 22.32 14.38
C ASP A 291 9.78 22.51 14.65
N SER A 292 9.40 22.40 15.91
CA SER A 292 8.02 22.61 16.34
C SER A 292 7.54 24.07 16.23
N SER A 293 8.44 25.03 16.04
CA SER A 293 8.09 26.46 16.11
C SER A 293 7.13 26.87 14.99
N VAL A 294 7.22 26.23 13.83
CA VAL A 294 6.37 26.50 12.67
C VAL A 294 4.94 26.04 12.93
N THR A 295 4.73 24.78 13.33
CA THR A 295 3.40 24.25 13.68
C THR A 295 2.77 25.06 14.82
N VAL A 296 3.54 25.34 15.88
CA VAL A 296 3.05 26.13 17.03
C VAL A 296 2.65 27.54 16.60
N GLY A 297 3.46 28.20 15.77
CA GLY A 297 3.15 29.53 15.23
C GLY A 297 1.85 29.54 14.43
N ARG A 298 1.68 28.58 13.51
CA ARG A 298 0.47 28.46 12.66
C ARG A 298 -0.80 28.22 13.48
N ILE A 299 -0.75 27.36 14.50
CA ILE A 299 -1.89 27.11 15.39
C ILE A 299 -2.19 28.34 16.28
N THR A 300 -1.15 29.01 16.78
CA THR A 300 -1.31 30.23 17.59
C THR A 300 -1.99 31.34 16.78
N GLU A 301 -1.53 31.58 15.55
CA GLU A 301 -2.15 32.55 14.65
C GLU A 301 -3.61 32.18 14.35
N ALA A 302 -3.91 30.90 14.13
CA ALA A 302 -5.28 30.44 13.91
C ALA A 302 -6.21 30.72 15.13
N LEU A 303 -5.70 30.56 16.36
CA LEU A 303 -6.43 30.93 17.58
C LEU A 303 -6.63 32.46 17.68
N GLU A 304 -5.60 33.24 17.40
CA GLU A 304 -5.66 34.72 17.41
C GLU A 304 -6.67 35.26 16.38
N ARG A 305 -6.77 34.61 15.22
CA ARG A 305 -7.75 34.92 14.16
C ARG A 305 -9.16 34.39 14.45
N GLY A 306 -9.36 33.62 15.53
CA GLY A 306 -10.65 33.00 15.88
C GLY A 306 -11.05 31.85 14.95
N LEU A 307 -10.11 31.29 14.19
CA LEU A 307 -10.32 30.13 13.31
C LEU A 307 -10.35 28.82 14.10
N LEU A 308 -9.75 28.81 15.30
CA LEU A 308 -9.79 27.73 16.28
C LEU A 308 -10.24 28.25 17.65
N THR A 309 -10.69 27.34 18.50
CA THR A 309 -10.79 27.55 19.95
C THR A 309 -9.80 26.66 20.68
N MET A 310 -9.52 26.97 21.95
CA MET A 310 -8.75 26.04 22.79
C MET A 310 -9.46 24.70 23.00
N ASP A 311 -10.80 24.65 22.91
CA ASP A 311 -11.53 23.38 22.95
C ASP A 311 -11.19 22.48 21.74
N ASP A 312 -10.91 23.08 20.57
CA ASP A 312 -10.45 22.33 19.40
C ASP A 312 -9.09 21.66 19.68
N VAL A 313 -8.15 22.41 20.27
CA VAL A 313 -6.82 21.92 20.69
C VAL A 313 -6.94 20.86 21.78
N ASP A 314 -7.76 21.10 22.80
CA ASP A 314 -7.94 20.24 23.96
C ASP A 314 -8.47 18.85 23.57
N ARG A 315 -9.30 18.75 22.53
CA ARG A 315 -9.76 17.46 22.00
C ARG A 315 -8.62 16.64 21.41
N ALA A 316 -7.73 17.25 20.63
CA ALA A 316 -6.57 16.56 20.07
C ALA A 316 -5.58 16.14 21.16
N VAL A 317 -5.28 17.04 22.11
CA VAL A 317 -4.38 16.75 23.24
C VAL A 317 -4.94 15.64 24.14
N ARG A 318 -6.26 15.61 24.40
CA ARG A 318 -6.92 14.53 25.15
C ARG A 318 -6.65 13.16 24.53
N ARG A 319 -6.71 13.06 23.20
CA ARG A 319 -6.47 11.81 22.47
C ARG A 319 -5.02 11.36 22.56
N GLN A 320 -4.08 12.29 22.38
CA GLN A 320 -2.65 12.00 22.57
C GLN A 320 -2.36 11.55 24.01
N LEU A 321 -2.89 12.25 25.02
CA LEU A 321 -2.72 11.88 26.42
C LEU A 321 -3.31 10.50 26.71
N SER A 322 -4.52 10.21 26.25
CA SER A 322 -5.15 8.89 26.40
C SER A 322 -4.26 7.76 25.87
N LEU A 323 -3.63 7.96 24.71
CA LEU A 323 -2.66 7.02 24.16
C LEU A 323 -1.43 6.85 25.06
N ARG A 324 -0.85 7.97 25.54
CA ARG A 324 0.36 7.97 26.37
C ARG A 324 0.17 7.29 27.73
N PHE A 325 -1.01 7.44 28.35
CA PHE A 325 -1.38 6.68 29.54
C PHE A 325 -1.39 5.18 29.27
N ARG A 326 -2.06 4.75 28.19
CA ARG A 326 -2.13 3.33 27.81
C ARG A 326 -0.77 2.77 27.43
N LEU A 327 0.17 3.59 26.92
CA LEU A 327 1.55 3.16 26.66
C LEU A 327 2.41 3.00 27.94
N GLY A 328 1.86 3.29 29.12
CA GLY A 328 2.53 3.08 30.41
C GLY A 328 3.41 4.24 30.88
N GLU A 329 3.38 5.40 30.20
CA GLU A 329 4.28 6.52 30.53
C GLU A 329 4.09 7.03 31.97
N PHE A 330 2.84 7.08 32.42
CA PHE A 330 2.48 7.67 33.71
C PHE A 330 2.43 6.65 34.85
N ASP A 331 2.42 5.35 34.52
CA ASP A 331 2.33 4.22 35.46
C ASP A 331 3.41 3.15 35.19
N PRO A 332 4.71 3.50 35.10
CA PRO A 332 5.75 2.58 34.64
C PRO A 332 5.95 1.35 35.53
N GLU A 333 5.51 1.40 36.79
CA GLU A 333 5.53 0.26 37.72
C GLU A 333 4.44 -0.80 37.40
N HIS A 334 3.41 -0.39 36.65
CA HIS A 334 2.29 -1.25 36.22
C HIS A 334 2.38 -1.65 34.75
N ASP A 335 3.29 -1.05 33.97
CA ASP A 335 3.52 -1.41 32.56
C ASP A 335 4.16 -2.82 32.47
N PRO A 336 3.43 -3.84 31.97
CA PRO A 336 3.93 -5.20 31.89
C PRO A 336 5.06 -5.36 30.87
N TYR A 337 5.30 -4.36 30.01
CA TYR A 337 6.27 -4.38 28.93
C TYR A 337 7.56 -3.62 29.24
N ALA A 338 7.62 -2.92 30.38
CA ALA A 338 8.77 -2.09 30.77
C ALA A 338 10.08 -2.88 30.98
N GLY A 339 10.00 -4.20 31.17
CA GLY A 339 11.14 -5.08 31.40
C GLY A 339 11.76 -5.71 30.14
N ILE A 340 11.26 -5.38 28.94
CA ILE A 340 11.77 -5.95 27.68
C ILE A 340 13.18 -5.41 27.38
N GLY A 341 14.18 -6.29 27.47
CA GLY A 341 15.58 -5.97 27.20
C GLY A 341 15.99 -6.06 25.73
N TRP A 342 17.24 -5.69 25.43
CA TRP A 342 17.79 -5.66 24.07
C TRP A 342 18.00 -7.06 23.46
N GLU A 343 18.07 -8.12 24.28
CA GLU A 343 18.26 -9.51 23.85
C GLU A 343 17.16 -10.08 22.96
N VAL A 344 16.01 -9.40 22.87
CA VAL A 344 14.91 -9.79 21.99
C VAL A 344 15.17 -9.41 20.52
N VAL A 345 15.98 -8.37 20.27
CA VAL A 345 16.27 -7.87 18.92
C VAL A 345 17.05 -8.92 18.14
N ASN A 346 16.48 -9.39 17.03
CA ASN A 346 17.05 -10.48 16.23
C ASN A 346 17.35 -11.74 17.06
N SER A 347 16.49 -12.04 18.03
CA SER A 347 16.62 -13.25 18.86
C SER A 347 16.46 -14.53 18.00
N PRO A 348 16.99 -15.69 18.44
CA PRO A 348 16.80 -16.95 17.72
C PRO A 348 15.34 -17.32 17.45
N ALA A 349 14.42 -16.91 18.33
CA ALA A 349 12.99 -17.11 18.13
C ALA A 349 12.44 -16.24 16.98
N HIS A 350 12.88 -14.98 16.90
CA HIS A 350 12.48 -14.08 15.80
C HIS A 350 13.11 -14.49 14.47
N GLN A 351 14.34 -15.04 14.49
CA GLN A 351 14.99 -15.61 13.30
C GLN A 351 14.20 -16.82 12.75
N GLU A 352 13.79 -17.75 13.62
CA GLU A 352 12.96 -18.89 13.20
C GLU A 352 11.58 -18.44 12.71
N LEU A 353 10.99 -17.41 13.34
CA LEU A 353 9.75 -16.81 12.86
C LEU A 353 9.92 -16.17 11.48
N ALA A 354 11.01 -15.45 11.23
CA ALA A 354 11.32 -14.86 9.93
C ALA A 354 11.48 -15.95 8.86
N LEU A 355 12.16 -17.05 9.16
CA LEU A 355 12.26 -18.21 8.29
C LEU A 355 10.89 -18.82 7.99
N ARG A 356 10.05 -19.02 9.01
CA ARG A 356 8.71 -19.58 8.84
C ARG A 356 7.84 -18.66 7.99
N ALA A 357 7.82 -17.37 8.29
CA ALA A 357 7.08 -16.37 7.53
C ALA A 357 7.51 -16.37 6.06
N ALA A 358 8.81 -16.27 5.78
CA ALA A 358 9.32 -16.32 4.42
C ALA A 358 8.95 -17.63 3.70
N THR A 359 9.02 -18.77 4.39
CA THR A 359 8.69 -20.09 3.81
C THR A 359 7.20 -20.20 3.47
N GLU A 360 6.33 -19.74 4.36
CA GLU A 360 4.87 -19.82 4.17
C GLU A 360 4.31 -18.78 3.18
N SER A 361 5.11 -17.77 2.84
CA SER A 361 4.80 -16.76 1.84
C SER A 361 5.21 -17.15 0.41
N VAL A 362 6.04 -18.19 0.21
CA VAL A 362 6.45 -18.63 -1.13
C VAL A 362 5.25 -19.21 -1.87
N VAL A 363 4.97 -18.68 -3.07
CA VAL A 363 3.88 -19.12 -3.94
C VAL A 363 4.43 -19.93 -5.11
N LEU A 364 3.97 -21.16 -5.27
CA LEU A 364 4.25 -21.96 -6.47
C LEU A 364 3.21 -21.61 -7.55
N LEU A 365 3.62 -20.85 -8.56
CA LEU A 365 2.72 -20.37 -9.62
C LEU A 365 2.47 -21.45 -10.69
N LYS A 366 3.52 -22.21 -11.03
CA LYS A 366 3.46 -23.27 -12.04
C LYS A 366 4.39 -24.41 -11.64
N ASN A 367 3.99 -25.66 -11.90
CA ASN A 367 4.84 -26.83 -11.77
C ASN A 367 4.39 -27.96 -12.69
N GLU A 368 5.21 -28.33 -13.66
CA GLU A 368 5.01 -29.45 -14.59
C GLU A 368 5.76 -30.72 -14.12
N GLY A 369 5.86 -30.92 -12.81
CA GLY A 369 6.47 -32.11 -12.19
C GLY A 369 7.98 -32.00 -11.94
N LEU A 370 8.59 -30.83 -12.15
CA LEU A 370 10.01 -30.59 -11.84
C LEU A 370 10.26 -30.48 -10.33
N LEU A 371 9.34 -29.82 -9.61
CA LEU A 371 9.46 -29.61 -8.16
C LEU A 371 8.61 -30.61 -7.36
N PRO A 372 9.06 -31.03 -6.16
CA PRO A 372 10.30 -30.62 -5.48
C PRO A 372 11.57 -31.29 -6.05
N LEU A 373 12.71 -30.63 -5.92
CA LEU A 373 14.01 -31.13 -6.36
C LEU A 373 14.55 -32.19 -5.40
N PRO A 374 15.00 -33.36 -5.91
CA PRO A 374 15.71 -34.36 -5.10
C PRO A 374 16.96 -33.79 -4.42
N ALA A 375 17.31 -34.33 -3.26
CA ALA A 375 18.46 -33.85 -2.47
C ALA A 375 19.82 -34.04 -3.17
N ASP A 376 19.95 -35.06 -4.02
CA ASP A 376 21.16 -35.39 -4.79
C ASP A 376 21.27 -34.64 -6.12
N ARG A 377 20.22 -33.89 -6.51
CA ARG A 377 20.17 -33.09 -7.74
C ARG A 377 21.18 -31.94 -7.65
N ARG A 378 22.12 -31.85 -8.60
CA ARG A 378 23.05 -30.73 -8.71
C ARG A 378 22.32 -29.52 -9.29
N VAL A 379 22.43 -28.38 -8.59
CA VAL A 379 21.71 -27.16 -8.93
C VAL A 379 22.68 -26.05 -9.27
N ALA A 380 22.43 -25.34 -10.37
CA ALA A 380 23.04 -24.03 -10.63
C ALA A 380 22.05 -22.94 -10.22
N VAL A 381 22.49 -21.95 -9.45
CA VAL A 381 21.67 -20.77 -9.09
C VAL A 381 22.20 -19.59 -9.89
N VAL A 382 21.36 -19.02 -10.74
CA VAL A 382 21.76 -17.95 -11.67
C VAL A 382 20.76 -16.80 -11.69
N GLY A 383 21.17 -15.61 -12.13
CA GLY A 383 20.31 -14.44 -12.26
C GLY A 383 20.62 -13.31 -11.29
N THR A 384 20.11 -12.12 -11.61
CA THR A 384 20.51 -10.84 -10.99
C THR A 384 20.34 -10.81 -9.47
N LEU A 385 19.45 -11.65 -8.94
CA LEU A 385 19.15 -11.76 -7.51
C LEU A 385 19.61 -13.09 -6.89
N ALA A 386 20.41 -13.90 -7.59
CA ALA A 386 20.93 -15.17 -7.10
C ALA A 386 21.76 -15.02 -5.82
N CYS A 387 22.55 -13.95 -5.74
CA CYS A 387 23.60 -13.72 -4.74
C CYS A 387 23.38 -12.45 -3.92
N THR A 388 22.18 -11.86 -3.92
CA THR A 388 21.92 -10.59 -3.23
C THR A 388 20.53 -10.57 -2.63
N LEU A 389 20.42 -9.99 -1.44
CA LEU A 389 19.16 -9.60 -0.80
C LEU A 389 19.23 -8.11 -0.50
N PHE A 390 18.29 -7.37 -1.07
CA PHE A 390 18.18 -5.93 -0.84
C PHE A 390 17.34 -5.62 0.39
N GLU A 391 17.75 -4.58 1.10
CA GLU A 391 16.87 -3.85 2.04
C GLU A 391 15.90 -2.97 1.23
N ASP A 392 14.72 -2.69 1.78
CA ASP A 392 13.74 -1.71 1.27
C ASP A 392 13.61 -0.49 2.20
N TRP A 393 12.78 0.48 1.83
CA TRP A 393 12.65 1.75 2.55
C TRP A 393 12.19 1.60 4.00
N TYR A 394 11.29 0.65 4.24
CA TYR A 394 10.61 0.45 5.52
C TYR A 394 11.14 -0.79 6.24
N SER A 395 12.44 -1.05 6.06
CA SER A 395 13.19 -2.10 6.72
C SER A 395 14.23 -1.56 7.72
N GLY A 396 14.60 -2.40 8.69
CA GLY A 396 15.83 -2.23 9.45
C GLY A 396 17.02 -2.77 8.64
N SER A 397 18.23 -2.50 9.09
CA SER A 397 19.40 -3.14 8.47
C SER A 397 19.37 -4.64 8.75
N HIS A 398 19.61 -5.47 7.73
CA HIS A 398 19.62 -6.91 7.91
C HIS A 398 20.79 -7.34 8.82
N PRO A 399 20.55 -7.98 9.98
CA PRO A 399 21.62 -8.43 10.89
C PRO A 399 22.51 -9.52 10.23
N TYR A 400 21.95 -10.26 9.29
CA TYR A 400 22.63 -11.20 8.40
C TYR A 400 21.78 -11.40 7.14
N ARG A 401 22.35 -12.02 6.10
CA ARG A 401 21.65 -12.28 4.83
C ARG A 401 21.91 -13.71 4.37
N ILE A 402 20.86 -14.46 4.07
CA ILE A 402 20.97 -15.78 3.43
C ILE A 402 20.43 -15.66 2.01
N THR A 403 21.32 -15.53 1.03
CA THR A 403 20.93 -15.43 -0.40
C THR A 403 20.40 -16.77 -0.92
N VAL A 404 19.77 -16.78 -2.10
CA VAL A 404 19.26 -18.02 -2.70
C VAL A 404 20.39 -19.02 -2.95
N ALA A 405 21.55 -18.53 -3.41
CA ALA A 405 22.75 -19.35 -3.57
C ALA A 405 23.24 -19.94 -2.23
N ASP A 406 23.27 -19.13 -1.16
CA ASP A 406 23.66 -19.59 0.19
C ASP A 406 22.70 -20.66 0.72
N GLY A 407 21.39 -20.44 0.57
CA GLY A 407 20.36 -21.38 1.04
C GLY A 407 20.45 -22.76 0.35
N LEU A 408 20.82 -22.78 -0.93
CA LEU A 408 21.05 -24.02 -1.69
C LEU A 408 22.48 -24.56 -1.55
N GLY A 409 23.39 -23.84 -0.88
CA GLY A 409 24.76 -24.26 -0.63
C GLY A 409 25.64 -24.30 -1.89
N VAL A 410 25.40 -23.41 -2.86
CA VAL A 410 26.14 -23.38 -4.13
C VAL A 410 26.71 -21.99 -4.40
N GLN A 411 27.69 -21.91 -5.31
CA GLN A 411 28.13 -20.62 -5.84
C GLN A 411 27.12 -20.14 -6.88
N GLY A 412 26.57 -18.94 -6.71
CA GLY A 412 25.64 -18.34 -7.66
C GLY A 412 26.35 -17.56 -8.76
N VAL A 413 25.65 -17.38 -9.89
CA VAL A 413 26.12 -16.59 -11.04
C VAL A 413 25.09 -15.53 -11.40
N GLU A 414 25.41 -14.25 -11.22
CA GLU A 414 24.41 -13.18 -11.38
C GLU A 414 23.93 -12.98 -12.83
N GLY A 415 24.65 -13.51 -13.82
CA GLY A 415 24.25 -13.42 -15.22
C GLY A 415 24.37 -12.03 -15.85
N VAL A 416 25.13 -11.13 -15.22
CA VAL A 416 25.38 -9.74 -15.67
C VAL A 416 26.74 -9.59 -16.34
N ASP A 417 26.81 -8.74 -17.35
CA ASP A 417 28.04 -8.49 -18.09
C ASP A 417 29.04 -7.71 -17.22
N ARG A 418 30.32 -8.07 -17.33
CA ARG A 418 31.41 -7.24 -16.83
C ARG A 418 31.97 -6.41 -17.96
N ILE A 419 32.02 -5.10 -17.74
CA ILE A 419 32.36 -4.13 -18.77
C ILE A 419 33.54 -3.24 -18.36
N VAL A 420 34.18 -2.63 -19.37
CA VAL A 420 35.11 -1.51 -19.23
C VAL A 420 34.56 -0.35 -20.05
N LEU A 421 34.53 0.85 -19.46
CA LEU A 421 34.13 2.09 -20.14
C LEU A 421 35.39 2.91 -20.45
N ARG A 422 35.58 3.33 -21.70
CA ARG A 422 36.76 4.10 -22.14
C ARG A 422 36.37 5.45 -22.74
N THR A 423 37.09 6.50 -22.38
CA THR A 423 36.98 7.82 -23.01
C THR A 423 37.50 7.80 -24.45
N ALA A 424 37.13 8.81 -25.24
CA ALA A 424 37.55 8.94 -26.64
C ALA A 424 39.08 8.96 -26.87
N ASP A 425 39.87 9.33 -25.86
CA ASP A 425 41.35 9.26 -25.89
C ASP A 425 41.91 7.89 -25.49
N GLY A 426 41.05 6.89 -25.28
CA GLY A 426 41.41 5.50 -25.02
C GLY A 426 41.63 5.16 -23.54
N ARG A 427 41.56 6.12 -22.62
CA ARG A 427 41.73 5.87 -21.18
C ARG A 427 40.48 5.24 -20.57
N ALA A 428 40.65 4.39 -19.56
CA ALA A 428 39.55 3.67 -18.93
C ALA A 428 39.02 4.44 -17.72
N LEU A 429 37.71 4.37 -17.50
CA LEU A 429 37.09 4.70 -16.23
C LEU A 429 37.50 3.65 -15.19
N THR A 430 37.97 4.10 -14.03
CA THR A 430 38.46 3.24 -12.95
C THR A 430 37.89 3.66 -11.60
N ALA A 431 37.71 2.71 -10.68
CA ALA A 431 37.40 2.95 -9.28
C ALA A 431 38.66 2.77 -8.40
N ALA A 432 39.79 3.32 -8.84
CA ALA A 432 41.09 3.21 -8.17
C ALA A 432 41.45 4.42 -7.29
N GLY A 433 40.62 5.46 -7.28
CA GLY A 433 40.84 6.66 -6.47
C GLY A 433 40.65 6.40 -4.96
N PRO A 434 41.12 7.31 -4.08
CA PRO A 434 40.80 7.25 -2.66
C PRO A 434 39.30 7.10 -2.43
N GLU A 435 38.91 6.23 -1.48
CA GLU A 435 37.50 5.92 -1.18
C GLU A 435 36.68 5.38 -2.37
N GLY A 436 37.32 4.78 -3.38
CA GLY A 436 36.63 4.24 -4.55
C GLY A 436 36.16 5.31 -5.54
N MET A 437 36.71 6.53 -5.47
CA MET A 437 36.40 7.62 -6.39
C MET A 437 36.65 7.20 -7.85
N LEU A 438 35.70 7.53 -8.73
CA LEU A 438 35.81 7.27 -10.16
C LEU A 438 36.74 8.28 -10.83
N THR A 439 37.76 7.76 -11.50
CA THR A 439 38.75 8.53 -12.25
C THR A 439 39.05 7.88 -13.60
N VAL A 440 39.53 8.66 -14.56
CA VAL A 440 40.00 8.15 -15.85
C VAL A 440 41.52 7.96 -15.82
N ALA A 441 41.97 6.75 -16.15
CA ALA A 441 43.38 6.35 -16.09
C ALA A 441 43.79 5.43 -17.26
N ASP A 442 45.10 5.32 -17.50
CA ASP A 442 45.66 4.35 -18.44
C ASP A 442 45.64 2.94 -17.81
N ALA A 443 44.50 2.26 -17.91
CA ALA A 443 44.32 0.88 -17.43
C ALA A 443 44.00 -0.07 -18.59
N GLN A 444 44.49 -1.31 -18.48
CA GLN A 444 44.18 -2.40 -19.42
C GLN A 444 42.81 -3.01 -19.10
N ASP A 445 42.18 -3.65 -20.09
CA ASP A 445 40.88 -4.30 -19.89
C ASP A 445 40.92 -5.41 -18.83
N SER A 446 42.08 -6.02 -18.58
CA SER A 446 42.30 -7.03 -17.55
C SER A 446 42.46 -6.46 -16.13
N ASP A 447 42.56 -5.13 -15.97
CA ASP A 447 42.70 -4.48 -14.67
C ASP A 447 41.34 -4.46 -13.94
N PRO A 448 41.19 -5.12 -12.78
CA PRO A 448 39.93 -5.14 -12.05
C PRO A 448 39.44 -3.75 -11.62
N SER A 449 40.33 -2.77 -11.47
CA SER A 449 39.94 -1.41 -11.12
C SER A 449 39.19 -0.68 -12.24
N ALA A 450 39.35 -1.13 -13.49
CA ALA A 450 38.66 -0.60 -14.66
C ALA A 450 37.35 -1.34 -15.00
N GLN A 451 37.04 -2.40 -14.25
CA GLN A 451 35.93 -3.30 -14.54
C GLN A 451 34.72 -3.04 -13.65
N PHE A 452 33.53 -3.05 -14.26
CA PHE A 452 32.24 -2.90 -13.57
C PHE A 452 31.28 -4.01 -14.00
N ASP A 453 30.61 -4.64 -13.03
CA ASP A 453 29.42 -5.45 -13.31
C ASP A 453 28.26 -4.51 -13.63
N LEU A 454 27.57 -4.73 -14.76
CA LEU A 454 26.51 -3.87 -15.27
C LEU A 454 25.14 -4.53 -15.06
N PHE A 455 24.34 -3.98 -14.15
CA PHE A 455 22.97 -4.43 -13.90
C PHE A 455 21.99 -3.58 -14.68
N ASP A 456 20.99 -4.22 -15.29
CA ASP A 456 19.89 -3.58 -16.02
C ASP A 456 18.55 -3.90 -15.36
N TRP A 457 17.92 -2.85 -14.83
CA TRP A 457 16.68 -2.88 -14.05
C TRP A 457 15.45 -2.45 -14.85
N ASP A 458 15.52 -2.51 -16.18
CA ASP A 458 14.50 -2.07 -17.15
C ASP A 458 14.51 -0.56 -17.40
N LEU A 459 13.83 -0.14 -18.47
CA LEU A 459 13.66 1.24 -18.91
C LEU A 459 15.01 1.96 -19.12
N GLY A 460 16.09 1.21 -19.38
CA GLY A 460 17.45 1.72 -19.53
C GLY A 460 18.09 2.22 -18.23
N VAL A 461 17.53 1.89 -17.06
CA VAL A 461 18.10 2.24 -15.76
C VAL A 461 19.13 1.19 -15.36
N LEU A 462 20.36 1.64 -15.16
CA LEU A 462 21.53 0.81 -14.95
C LEU A 462 22.16 1.10 -13.59
N THR A 463 22.76 0.09 -12.97
CA THR A 463 23.69 0.28 -11.84
C THR A 463 25.05 -0.35 -12.17
N LEU A 464 26.12 0.27 -11.68
CA LEU A 464 27.50 -0.13 -11.94
C LEU A 464 28.16 -0.56 -10.63
N ARG A 465 28.50 -1.84 -10.49
CA ARG A 465 29.22 -2.35 -9.32
C ARG A 465 30.68 -2.58 -9.65
N SER A 466 31.59 -1.94 -8.92
CA SER A 466 33.01 -2.08 -9.20
C SER A 466 33.53 -3.49 -8.88
N ALA A 467 34.30 -4.07 -9.79
CA ALA A 467 34.90 -5.38 -9.58
C ALA A 467 36.02 -5.38 -8.52
N VAL A 468 36.58 -4.21 -8.16
CA VAL A 468 37.62 -4.09 -7.14
C VAL A 468 37.06 -3.83 -5.74
N THR A 469 36.07 -2.95 -5.59
CA THR A 469 35.48 -2.64 -4.28
C THR A 469 34.31 -3.53 -3.92
N GLY A 470 33.66 -4.15 -4.90
CA GLY A 470 32.40 -4.89 -4.72
C GLY A 470 31.20 -3.97 -4.45
N ARG A 471 31.35 -2.65 -4.61
CA ARG A 471 30.35 -1.64 -4.28
C ARG A 471 29.84 -0.88 -5.49
N TYR A 472 28.62 -0.36 -5.39
CA TYR A 472 27.95 0.40 -6.44
C TYR A 472 28.49 1.81 -6.55
N ALA A 473 28.67 2.26 -7.79
CA ALA A 473 28.96 3.65 -8.13
C ALA A 473 27.78 4.54 -7.70
N SER A 474 28.06 5.62 -7.00
CA SER A 474 27.06 6.54 -6.46
C SER A 474 27.52 7.99 -6.56
N LEU A 475 26.56 8.87 -6.85
CA LEU A 475 26.77 10.32 -6.86
C LEU A 475 26.97 10.85 -5.43
N ARG A 476 27.97 11.71 -5.22
CA ARG A 476 28.14 12.48 -3.97
C ARG A 476 27.52 13.87 -4.13
N ASP A 477 26.56 14.22 -3.29
CA ASP A 477 25.79 15.48 -3.41
C ASP A 477 26.67 16.75 -3.32
N ALA A 478 27.68 16.73 -2.45
CA ALA A 478 28.48 17.91 -2.12
C ALA A 478 29.26 18.49 -3.31
N ASP A 479 29.71 17.63 -4.23
CA ASP A 479 30.57 18.04 -5.35
C ASP A 479 30.28 17.33 -6.67
N ARG A 480 29.19 16.55 -6.73
CA ARG A 480 28.74 15.79 -7.90
C ARG A 480 29.76 14.79 -8.43
N ARG A 481 30.75 14.40 -7.63
CA ARG A 481 31.67 13.31 -7.98
C ARG A 481 30.98 11.97 -7.86
N VAL A 482 31.57 10.95 -8.46
CA VAL A 482 31.07 9.58 -8.37
C VAL A 482 32.08 8.68 -7.66
N ALA A 483 31.63 7.88 -6.71
CA ALA A 483 32.47 6.91 -5.99
C ALA A 483 31.78 5.54 -5.92
N ALA A 484 32.53 4.47 -6.07
CA ALA A 484 32.06 3.10 -5.90
C ALA A 484 32.16 2.66 -4.43
N ASP A 485 31.32 3.25 -3.57
CA ASP A 485 31.42 3.15 -2.11
C ASP A 485 30.12 2.75 -1.40
N ARG A 486 29.05 2.42 -2.15
CA ARG A 486 27.74 2.00 -1.61
C ARG A 486 27.51 0.50 -1.72
N ASP A 487 26.97 -0.12 -0.68
CA ASP A 487 26.74 -1.57 -0.67
C ASP A 487 25.52 -1.99 -1.51
N GLN A 488 24.51 -1.11 -1.65
CA GLN A 488 23.34 -1.28 -2.53
C GLN A 488 22.76 0.08 -2.94
N PRO A 489 21.90 0.14 -3.97
CA PRO A 489 20.97 1.25 -4.17
C PRO A 489 20.07 1.46 -2.95
N GLY A 490 19.76 2.72 -2.62
CA GLY A 490 18.90 3.05 -1.47
C GLY A 490 18.74 4.55 -1.25
N ASP A 491 18.15 4.90 -0.10
CA ASP A 491 17.86 6.29 0.35
C ASP A 491 16.73 7.00 -0.42
N TRP A 492 16.33 8.19 0.05
CA TRP A 492 15.24 8.98 -0.53
C TRP A 492 15.51 9.41 -1.97
N TYR A 493 16.76 9.74 -2.23
CA TYR A 493 17.26 10.05 -3.54
C TYR A 493 18.26 8.97 -3.94
N VAL A 494 17.83 8.05 -4.80
CA VAL A 494 18.67 6.95 -5.25
C VAL A 494 19.77 7.49 -6.17
N ARG A 495 21.02 7.43 -5.71
CA ARG A 495 22.20 8.05 -6.35
C ARG A 495 23.01 7.09 -7.21
N GLU A 496 22.65 5.82 -7.16
CA GLU A 496 23.36 4.69 -7.76
C GLU A 496 22.89 4.37 -9.19
N THR A 497 21.93 5.14 -9.71
CA THR A 497 21.24 4.86 -10.97
C THR A 497 21.73 5.75 -12.12
N PHE A 498 22.03 5.11 -13.25
CA PHE A 498 22.58 5.73 -14.45
C PHE A 498 21.88 5.27 -15.74
N ARG A 499 22.13 5.99 -16.83
CA ARG A 499 21.78 5.62 -18.21
C ARG A 499 23.03 5.69 -19.08
N LEU A 500 23.13 4.78 -20.04
CA LEU A 500 24.07 4.88 -21.16
C LEU A 500 23.28 5.23 -22.41
N GLU A 501 23.36 6.48 -22.83
CA GLU A 501 22.63 7.00 -23.99
C GLU A 501 23.54 7.02 -25.22
N PRO A 502 23.07 6.63 -26.43
CA PRO A 502 23.90 6.68 -27.62
C PRO A 502 24.26 8.13 -27.99
N ASP A 503 25.53 8.38 -28.37
CA ASP A 503 25.99 9.72 -28.78
C ASP A 503 25.67 10.05 -30.25
N GLY A 504 25.25 9.06 -31.05
CA GLY A 504 24.96 9.16 -32.48
C GLY A 504 26.10 8.74 -33.41
N ASP A 505 27.33 8.61 -32.90
CA ASP A 505 28.55 8.29 -33.65
C ASP A 505 29.22 6.98 -33.18
N GLY A 506 28.50 6.17 -32.39
CA GLY A 506 28.93 4.84 -31.94
C GLY A 506 29.55 4.82 -30.53
N GLY A 507 29.55 5.96 -29.84
CA GLY A 507 29.84 6.07 -28.41
C GLY A 507 28.57 6.12 -27.55
N GLU A 508 28.79 6.20 -26.24
CA GLU A 508 27.75 6.26 -25.22
C GLU A 508 28.04 7.41 -24.23
N LEU A 509 26.99 8.02 -23.71
CA LEU A 509 27.02 9.10 -22.73
C LEU A 509 26.46 8.57 -21.42
N LEU A 510 27.26 8.61 -20.35
CA LEU A 510 26.82 8.24 -19.01
C LEU A 510 26.05 9.40 -18.38
N ARG A 511 24.80 9.15 -17.99
CA ARG A 511 23.90 10.15 -17.41
C ARG A 511 23.35 9.66 -16.08
N SER A 512 23.36 10.51 -15.06
CA SER A 512 22.70 10.23 -13.77
C SER A 512 21.18 10.27 -13.94
N VAL A 513 20.46 9.24 -13.48
CA VAL A 513 18.99 9.22 -13.50
C VAL A 513 18.43 10.29 -12.56
N LEU A 514 18.98 10.39 -11.34
CA LEU A 514 18.53 11.34 -10.32
C LEU A 514 18.63 12.81 -10.78
N THR A 515 19.78 13.20 -11.32
CA THR A 515 20.04 14.62 -11.65
C THR A 515 19.82 14.97 -13.10
N GLY A 516 19.69 13.98 -13.98
CA GLY A 516 19.65 14.17 -15.43
C GLY A 516 20.95 14.70 -16.05
N ARG A 517 22.03 14.85 -15.27
CA ARG A 517 23.32 15.39 -15.72
C ARG A 517 24.23 14.31 -16.28
N TYR A 518 25.08 14.72 -17.22
CA TYR A 518 26.03 13.85 -17.92
C TYR A 518 27.41 13.84 -17.25
N ALA A 519 28.09 12.73 -17.41
CA ALA A 519 29.46 12.53 -16.96
C ALA A 519 30.42 13.50 -17.67
N GLN A 520 31.29 14.13 -16.89
CA GLN A 520 32.42 14.91 -17.36
C GLN A 520 33.70 14.42 -16.68
N VAL A 521 34.82 14.56 -17.37
CA VAL A 521 36.13 14.16 -16.86
C VAL A 521 36.95 15.42 -16.63
N HIS A 522 37.37 15.64 -15.38
CA HIS A 522 38.18 16.79 -15.05
C HIS A 522 39.59 16.66 -15.69
N ALA A 523 39.95 17.59 -16.56
CA ALA A 523 41.14 17.47 -17.42
C ALA A 523 42.46 17.28 -16.65
N ALA A 524 42.62 17.91 -15.48
CA ALA A 524 43.87 17.84 -14.72
C ALA A 524 43.96 16.65 -13.76
N THR A 525 42.82 16.15 -13.27
CA THR A 525 42.80 15.12 -12.20
C THR A 525 42.22 13.80 -12.65
N GLY A 526 41.57 13.75 -13.82
CA GLY A 526 40.86 12.58 -14.33
C GLY A 526 39.57 12.25 -13.57
N VAL A 527 39.21 12.99 -12.52
CA VAL A 527 38.01 12.73 -11.69
C VAL A 527 36.75 12.86 -12.54
N VAL A 528 35.82 11.91 -12.34
CA VAL A 528 34.51 11.92 -13.00
C VAL A 528 33.47 12.62 -12.15
N THR A 529 32.73 13.53 -12.78
CA THR A 529 31.61 14.28 -12.16
C THR A 529 30.36 14.20 -13.01
N MET A 530 29.18 14.21 -12.38
CA MET A 530 27.88 14.35 -13.06
C MET A 530 27.48 15.82 -13.15
N SER A 531 28.28 16.60 -13.86
CA SER A 531 28.13 18.07 -13.96
C SER A 531 27.60 18.56 -15.30
N GLY A 532 27.71 17.75 -16.37
CA GLY A 532 27.33 18.12 -17.73
C GLY A 532 25.83 18.39 -17.84
N GLU A 533 25.47 19.58 -18.32
CA GLU A 533 24.06 20.00 -18.42
C GLU A 533 23.41 19.60 -19.74
N SER A 534 24.20 19.14 -20.71
CA SER A 534 23.73 18.73 -22.02
C SER A 534 24.61 17.61 -22.61
N PRO A 535 24.11 16.84 -23.60
CA PRO A 535 24.88 15.78 -24.26
C PRO A 535 26.19 16.27 -24.90
N GLU A 536 26.23 17.51 -25.41
CA GLU A 536 27.37 18.04 -26.17
C GLU A 536 28.62 18.29 -25.30
N VAL A 537 28.43 18.44 -23.99
CA VAL A 537 29.52 18.65 -23.03
C VAL A 537 29.90 17.37 -22.27
N ALA A 538 29.24 16.26 -22.57
CA ALA A 538 29.46 14.97 -21.94
C ALA A 538 30.77 14.32 -22.41
N ALA A 539 31.38 13.52 -21.54
CA ALA A 539 32.45 12.64 -21.95
C ALA A 539 31.86 11.49 -22.79
N VAL A 540 32.33 11.36 -24.03
CA VAL A 540 32.00 10.22 -24.89
C VAL A 540 32.76 8.99 -24.41
N LEU A 541 32.01 7.92 -24.12
CA LEU A 541 32.51 6.64 -23.67
C LEU A 541 32.32 5.56 -24.73
N THR A 542 33.18 4.56 -24.73
CA THR A 542 33.00 3.30 -25.47
C THR A 542 32.97 2.16 -24.47
N ARG A 543 32.05 1.22 -24.67
CA ARG A 543 31.86 0.06 -23.79
C ARG A 543 32.44 -1.20 -24.42
N THR A 544 33.31 -1.88 -23.67
CA THR A 544 33.80 -3.22 -24.00
C THR A 544 33.30 -4.22 -22.98
N VAL A 545 32.66 -5.31 -23.44
CA VAL A 545 32.33 -6.46 -22.58
C VAL A 545 33.58 -7.32 -22.43
N VAL A 546 34.09 -7.43 -21.21
CA VAL A 546 35.27 -8.26 -20.88
C VAL A 546 34.88 -9.63 -20.30
N ARG A 547 33.63 -9.76 -19.83
CA ARG A 547 33.03 -11.02 -19.37
C ARG A 547 31.56 -11.01 -19.76
N ASP A 548 31.14 -12.01 -20.52
CA ASP A 548 29.74 -12.20 -20.92
C ASP A 548 29.01 -12.95 -19.80
N GLY A 549 28.14 -12.24 -19.08
CA GLY A 549 27.44 -12.79 -17.92
C GLY A 549 26.44 -13.87 -18.29
N VAL A 550 25.78 -13.71 -19.45
CA VAL A 550 24.81 -14.70 -19.94
C VAL A 550 25.53 -15.98 -20.32
N ALA A 551 26.68 -15.90 -20.98
CA ALA A 551 27.48 -17.07 -21.32
C ALA A 551 27.95 -17.85 -20.08
N GLU A 552 28.32 -17.15 -19.00
CA GLU A 552 28.68 -17.80 -17.73
C GLU A 552 27.49 -18.47 -17.05
N ALA A 553 26.34 -17.82 -17.01
CA ALA A 553 25.13 -18.41 -16.46
C ALA A 553 24.71 -19.67 -17.24
N VAL A 554 24.81 -19.62 -18.58
CA VAL A 554 24.59 -20.78 -19.47
C VAL A 554 25.58 -21.90 -19.16
N ALA A 555 26.87 -21.60 -19.00
CA ALA A 555 27.88 -22.60 -18.68
C ALA A 555 27.63 -23.26 -17.32
N ALA A 556 27.24 -22.47 -16.31
CA ALA A 556 26.88 -22.98 -14.99
C ALA A 556 25.63 -23.88 -15.05
N ALA A 557 24.59 -23.44 -15.76
CA ALA A 557 23.35 -24.19 -15.95
C ALA A 557 23.58 -25.53 -16.68
N ALA A 558 24.39 -25.53 -17.75
CA ALA A 558 24.73 -26.73 -18.53
C ALA A 558 25.56 -27.76 -17.72
N ALA A 559 26.27 -27.32 -16.68
CA ALA A 559 27.04 -28.20 -15.81
C ALA A 559 26.22 -28.83 -14.66
N ALA A 560 25.00 -28.32 -14.41
CA ALA A 560 24.09 -28.78 -13.38
C ALA A 560 22.99 -29.69 -13.95
N ASP A 561 22.25 -30.36 -13.07
CA ASP A 561 21.08 -31.17 -13.45
C ASP A 561 19.80 -30.32 -13.49
N THR A 562 19.79 -29.18 -12.82
CA THR A 562 18.69 -28.20 -12.77
C THR A 562 19.27 -26.80 -12.63
N ALA A 563 18.66 -25.81 -13.30
CA ALA A 563 18.96 -24.41 -13.08
C ALA A 563 17.83 -23.74 -12.27
N VAL A 564 18.19 -22.92 -11.29
CA VAL A 564 17.28 -22.03 -10.56
C VAL A 564 17.65 -20.61 -10.96
N VAL A 565 16.77 -19.98 -11.74
CA VAL A 565 16.95 -18.63 -12.29
C VAL A 565 16.19 -17.65 -11.41
N VAL A 566 16.89 -16.73 -10.73
CA VAL A 566 16.32 -15.78 -9.77
C VAL A 566 16.34 -14.37 -10.36
N LEU A 567 15.15 -13.85 -10.67
CA LEU A 567 14.91 -12.58 -11.38
C LEU A 567 13.85 -11.74 -10.66
N GLY A 568 13.69 -10.48 -11.05
CA GLY A 568 12.73 -9.57 -10.43
C GLY A 568 13.23 -8.13 -10.37
N ASN A 569 12.98 -7.45 -9.25
CA ASN A 569 13.35 -6.05 -9.07
C ASN A 569 14.29 -5.79 -7.90
N ASP A 570 14.95 -4.64 -7.97
CA ASP A 570 15.49 -3.95 -6.81
C ASP A 570 14.35 -3.11 -6.20
N PRO A 571 14.13 -3.14 -4.86
CA PRO A 571 13.03 -2.42 -4.21
C PRO A 571 13.17 -0.89 -4.27
N HIS A 572 14.32 -0.36 -4.67
CA HIS A 572 14.56 1.08 -4.80
C HIS A 572 14.53 1.58 -6.25
N ILE A 573 14.33 0.71 -7.24
CA ILE A 573 14.44 1.07 -8.67
C ILE A 573 13.16 0.71 -9.41
N ASN A 574 12.64 1.68 -10.19
CA ASN A 574 11.50 1.51 -11.10
C ASN A 574 10.21 1.02 -10.42
N GLY A 575 10.03 1.33 -9.14
CA GLY A 575 8.83 1.03 -8.34
C GLY A 575 9.14 1.15 -6.84
N ARG A 576 8.81 2.30 -6.24
CA ARG A 576 9.03 2.61 -4.81
C ARG A 576 8.16 3.79 -4.38
N GLU A 577 8.18 4.14 -3.10
CA GLU A 577 7.69 5.45 -2.65
C GLU A 577 8.30 6.58 -3.51
N THR A 578 7.47 7.54 -3.95
CA THR A 578 7.78 8.63 -4.91
C THR A 578 7.95 8.24 -6.38
N GLN A 579 7.78 6.96 -6.74
CA GLN A 579 7.93 6.50 -8.12
C GLN A 579 7.06 5.29 -8.44
N ASP A 580 6.01 5.49 -9.26
CA ASP A 580 5.22 4.39 -9.80
C ASP A 580 5.99 3.63 -10.91
N ARG A 581 5.61 2.36 -11.13
CA ARG A 581 6.13 1.54 -12.23
C ARG A 581 5.57 2.01 -13.57
N ALA A 582 6.38 1.98 -14.62
CA ALA A 582 5.91 2.28 -15.97
C ALA A 582 5.14 1.12 -16.63
N GLY A 583 5.36 -0.12 -16.19
CA GLY A 583 4.77 -1.32 -16.75
C GLY A 583 5.04 -2.56 -15.87
N LEU A 584 4.67 -3.74 -16.38
CA LEU A 584 4.73 -5.00 -15.63
C LEU A 584 5.82 -5.97 -16.09
N ASN A 585 6.61 -5.61 -17.10
CA ASN A 585 7.58 -6.53 -17.70
C ASN A 585 8.86 -6.64 -16.85
N LEU A 586 9.52 -7.80 -16.93
CA LEU A 586 10.92 -7.93 -16.52
C LEU A 586 11.81 -7.11 -17.46
N SER A 587 13.02 -6.77 -17.01
CA SER A 587 13.97 -6.09 -17.91
C SER A 587 14.30 -6.99 -19.12
N PRO A 588 14.47 -6.43 -20.33
CA PRO A 588 14.81 -7.21 -21.51
C PRO A 588 16.05 -8.08 -21.33
N ASN A 589 17.01 -7.64 -20.52
CA ASN A 589 18.22 -8.41 -20.21
C ASN A 589 17.94 -9.60 -19.28
N GLN A 590 17.05 -9.46 -18.30
CA GLN A 590 16.61 -10.58 -17.46
C GLN A 590 15.83 -11.63 -18.29
N ASP A 591 14.96 -11.20 -19.20
CA ASP A 591 14.25 -12.10 -20.14
C ASP A 591 15.24 -12.82 -21.09
N ARG A 592 16.21 -12.10 -21.66
CA ARG A 592 17.29 -12.68 -22.47
C ARG A 592 18.07 -13.76 -21.70
N LEU A 593 18.42 -13.48 -20.45
CA LEU A 593 19.12 -14.42 -19.58
C LEU A 593 18.29 -15.69 -19.35
N LEU A 594 17.01 -15.54 -18.96
CA LEU A 594 16.11 -16.67 -18.73
C LEU A 594 16.01 -17.58 -19.95
N ARG A 595 15.79 -17.00 -21.14
CA ARG A 595 15.70 -17.75 -22.40
C ARG A 595 16.97 -18.50 -22.71
N ALA A 596 18.13 -17.87 -22.53
CA ALA A 596 19.43 -18.49 -22.80
C ALA A 596 19.70 -19.66 -21.83
N VAL A 597 19.40 -19.49 -20.54
CA VAL A 597 19.56 -20.54 -19.53
C VAL A 597 18.61 -21.71 -19.81
N LEU A 598 17.33 -21.45 -20.08
CA LEU A 598 16.36 -22.50 -20.41
C LEU A 598 16.78 -23.30 -21.65
N ALA A 599 17.33 -22.63 -22.67
CA ALA A 599 17.82 -23.30 -23.87
C ALA A 599 19.00 -24.25 -23.60
N ALA A 600 19.83 -23.94 -22.59
CA ALA A 600 20.96 -24.77 -22.18
C ALA A 600 20.59 -25.85 -21.16
N GLN A 601 19.59 -25.59 -20.32
CA GLN A 601 19.11 -26.49 -19.28
C GLN A 601 17.56 -26.49 -19.25
N PRO A 602 16.90 -27.48 -19.89
CA PRO A 602 15.44 -27.56 -19.93
C PRO A 602 14.78 -27.72 -18.54
N ASP A 603 15.47 -28.35 -17.59
CA ASP A 603 15.02 -28.47 -16.22
C ASP A 603 15.35 -27.18 -15.44
N THR A 604 14.69 -26.08 -15.83
CA THR A 604 14.86 -24.75 -15.24
C THR A 604 13.65 -24.37 -14.38
N VAL A 605 13.94 -23.87 -13.18
CA VAL A 605 12.97 -23.22 -12.28
C VAL A 605 13.18 -21.72 -12.37
N LEU A 606 12.12 -20.94 -12.62
CA LEU A 606 12.14 -19.49 -12.46
C LEU A 606 11.66 -19.13 -11.04
N VAL A 607 12.43 -18.34 -10.32
CA VAL A 607 12.02 -17.66 -9.09
C VAL A 607 11.91 -16.18 -9.40
N VAL A 608 10.69 -15.65 -9.32
CA VAL A 608 10.44 -14.21 -9.38
C VAL A 608 10.50 -13.68 -7.95
N MET A 609 11.57 -12.98 -7.60
CA MET A 609 11.70 -12.26 -6.33
C MET A 609 11.32 -10.79 -6.55
N SER A 610 10.10 -10.44 -6.17
CA SER A 610 9.55 -9.12 -6.41
C SER A 610 8.44 -8.77 -5.42
N SER A 611 8.26 -7.48 -5.14
CA SER A 611 7.09 -7.01 -4.40
C SER A 611 5.86 -6.73 -5.29
N TYR A 612 6.01 -6.89 -6.60
CA TYR A 612 5.01 -6.52 -7.59
C TYR A 612 4.65 -7.69 -8.51
N PRO A 613 3.44 -7.70 -9.11
CA PRO A 613 3.11 -8.61 -10.20
C PRO A 613 3.99 -8.34 -11.43
N TYR A 614 4.42 -9.41 -12.09
CA TYR A 614 5.16 -9.33 -13.34
C TYR A 614 4.42 -10.06 -14.46
N ALA A 615 4.34 -9.43 -15.63
CA ALA A 615 3.89 -10.06 -16.86
C ALA A 615 4.99 -11.00 -17.36
N VAL A 616 4.85 -12.29 -17.05
CA VAL A 616 5.82 -13.35 -17.39
C VAL A 616 5.22 -14.37 -18.35
N ASP A 617 4.40 -13.91 -19.29
CA ASP A 617 3.60 -14.72 -20.21
C ASP A 617 4.44 -15.79 -20.93
N TRP A 618 5.60 -15.38 -21.47
CA TRP A 618 6.50 -16.32 -22.14
C TRP A 618 7.03 -17.40 -21.19
N ALA A 619 7.39 -17.03 -19.95
CA ALA A 619 7.85 -18.01 -18.97
C ALA A 619 6.72 -18.95 -18.55
N ALA A 620 5.50 -18.45 -18.37
CA ALA A 620 4.33 -19.26 -18.05
C ALA A 620 4.07 -20.34 -19.13
N GLU A 621 4.34 -20.04 -20.40
CA GLU A 621 4.24 -21.02 -21.50
C GLU A 621 5.43 -22.00 -21.54
N HIS A 622 6.67 -21.53 -21.31
CA HIS A 622 7.88 -22.30 -21.66
C HIS A 622 8.67 -22.88 -20.48
N VAL A 623 8.58 -22.30 -19.28
CA VAL A 623 9.34 -22.73 -18.11
C VAL A 623 8.54 -23.79 -17.33
N PRO A 624 9.14 -24.93 -16.95
CA PRO A 624 8.40 -26.03 -16.32
C PRO A 624 7.96 -25.72 -14.88
N ALA A 625 8.69 -24.88 -14.14
CA ALA A 625 8.31 -24.47 -12.79
C ALA A 625 8.59 -23.00 -12.51
N ILE A 626 7.64 -22.33 -11.87
CA ILE A 626 7.72 -20.90 -11.52
C ILE A 626 7.29 -20.72 -10.08
N LEU A 627 8.13 -20.08 -9.27
CA LEU A 627 7.78 -19.60 -7.93
C LEU A 627 7.81 -18.08 -7.88
N TRP A 628 7.05 -17.52 -6.96
CA TRP A 628 7.15 -16.13 -6.53
C TRP A 628 7.46 -16.06 -5.04
N THR A 629 8.32 -15.11 -4.69
CA THR A 629 8.53 -14.63 -3.32
C THR A 629 8.58 -13.11 -3.34
N SER A 630 8.08 -12.47 -2.27
CA SER A 630 8.40 -11.06 -2.04
C SER A 630 9.88 -10.89 -1.69
N HIS A 631 10.32 -9.65 -1.50
CA HIS A 631 11.49 -9.38 -0.67
C HIS A 631 11.18 -9.92 0.74
N ALA A 632 11.70 -11.11 1.06
CA ALA A 632 11.24 -11.92 2.18
C ALA A 632 12.15 -11.78 3.44
N GLY A 633 12.94 -10.71 3.49
CA GLY A 633 13.86 -10.42 4.60
C GLY A 633 15.07 -11.36 4.67
N GLN A 634 15.65 -11.44 5.87
CA GLN A 634 16.99 -12.04 6.12
C GLN A 634 17.10 -13.55 5.84
N GLU A 635 15.98 -14.28 5.84
CA GLU A 635 15.92 -15.75 5.67
C GLU A 635 15.43 -16.20 4.27
N THR A 636 15.26 -15.27 3.33
CA THR A 636 14.70 -15.53 1.98
C THR A 636 15.31 -16.77 1.30
N GLY A 637 16.64 -16.87 1.26
CA GLY A 637 17.32 -17.98 0.59
C GLY A 637 17.09 -19.33 1.25
N ARG A 638 17.06 -19.39 2.59
CA ARG A 638 16.79 -20.63 3.32
C ARG A 638 15.34 -21.06 3.14
N ALA A 639 14.39 -20.12 3.15
CA ALA A 639 12.99 -20.37 2.87
C ALA A 639 12.78 -20.98 1.47
N LEU A 640 13.35 -20.34 0.44
CA LEU A 640 13.31 -20.85 -0.94
C LEU A 640 13.95 -22.23 -1.06
N ALA A 641 15.11 -22.46 -0.43
CA ALA A 641 15.76 -23.76 -0.47
C ALA A 641 14.87 -24.87 0.12
N ARG A 642 14.20 -24.62 1.25
CA ARG A 642 13.25 -25.58 1.86
C ARG A 642 12.09 -25.91 0.94
N VAL A 643 11.52 -24.92 0.24
CA VAL A 643 10.42 -25.14 -0.71
C VAL A 643 10.92 -25.83 -1.97
N LEU A 644 12.04 -25.41 -2.55
CA LEU A 644 12.62 -26.01 -3.75
C LEU A 644 12.97 -27.49 -3.54
N ARG A 645 13.50 -27.87 -2.36
CA ARG A 645 13.83 -29.26 -2.01
C ARG A 645 12.63 -30.05 -1.47
N GLY A 646 11.49 -29.39 -1.23
CA GLY A 646 10.30 -30.03 -0.68
C GLY A 646 10.42 -30.42 0.79
N ASP A 647 11.35 -29.82 1.54
CA ASP A 647 11.44 -29.86 3.01
C ASP A 647 10.30 -29.06 3.66
N ALA A 648 9.79 -28.07 2.92
CA ALA A 648 8.55 -27.36 3.20
C ALA A 648 7.60 -27.46 1.99
N ASP A 649 6.31 -27.31 2.27
CA ASP A 649 5.29 -27.21 1.24
C ASP A 649 5.25 -25.78 0.66
N ALA A 650 4.90 -25.64 -0.61
CA ALA A 650 4.59 -24.33 -1.19
C ALA A 650 3.17 -23.93 -0.76
N SER A 651 3.07 -23.20 0.34
CA SER A 651 1.77 -22.91 0.98
C SER A 651 1.22 -21.51 0.73
N GLY A 652 2.00 -20.63 0.09
CA GLY A 652 1.54 -19.28 -0.24
C GLY A 652 0.47 -19.29 -1.33
N ARG A 653 -0.34 -18.23 -1.35
CA ARG A 653 -1.35 -17.94 -2.39
C ARG A 653 -1.25 -16.46 -2.78
N LEU A 654 -1.41 -16.14 -4.06
CA LEU A 654 -1.32 -14.77 -4.55
C LEU A 654 -2.35 -13.85 -3.86
N PRO A 655 -1.93 -12.73 -3.25
CA PRO A 655 -2.85 -11.76 -2.67
C PRO A 655 -3.33 -10.69 -3.68
N GLN A 656 -2.90 -10.79 -4.93
CA GLN A 656 -3.22 -9.86 -6.01
C GLN A 656 -3.17 -10.57 -7.36
N THR A 657 -3.93 -10.07 -8.31
CA THR A 657 -4.02 -10.60 -9.66
C THR A 657 -2.75 -10.29 -10.45
N TRP A 658 -2.19 -11.29 -11.13
CA TRP A 658 -1.13 -11.11 -12.11
C TRP A 658 -1.76 -11.04 -13.49
N TYR A 659 -1.67 -9.86 -14.10
CA TYR A 659 -2.22 -9.56 -15.42
C TYR A 659 -1.29 -10.06 -16.53
N GLN A 660 -1.86 -10.29 -17.71
CA GLN A 660 -1.10 -10.62 -18.91
C GLN A 660 -0.38 -9.37 -19.45
N GLY A 661 0.76 -9.55 -20.11
CA GLY A 661 1.53 -8.42 -20.66
C GLY A 661 0.79 -7.62 -21.74
N GLU A 662 -0.16 -8.24 -22.44
CA GLU A 662 -1.00 -7.60 -23.45
C GLU A 662 -2.31 -7.02 -22.89
N ASP A 663 -2.59 -7.17 -21.58
CA ASP A 663 -3.79 -6.59 -20.98
C ASP A 663 -3.76 -5.06 -21.09
N GLU A 664 -4.84 -4.48 -21.61
CA GLU A 664 -5.07 -3.03 -21.58
C GLU A 664 -5.49 -2.63 -20.16
N LEU A 665 -4.49 -2.36 -19.30
CA LEU A 665 -4.73 -1.90 -17.95
C LEU A 665 -5.36 -0.49 -17.97
N PRO A 666 -6.39 -0.24 -17.13
CA PRO A 666 -6.97 1.10 -17.01
C PRO A 666 -5.95 2.19 -16.66
N GLU A 667 -6.33 3.46 -16.81
CA GLU A 667 -5.47 4.57 -16.40
C GLU A 667 -5.19 4.53 -14.90
N ARG A 668 -3.97 4.92 -14.49
CA ARG A 668 -3.53 4.83 -13.08
C ARG A 668 -4.47 5.58 -12.12
N LEU A 669 -4.99 6.73 -12.53
CA LEU A 669 -5.89 7.55 -11.71
C LEU A 669 -7.39 7.19 -11.86
N ASP A 670 -7.73 6.12 -12.59
CA ASP A 670 -9.10 5.63 -12.65
C ASP A 670 -9.39 4.71 -11.45
N TYR A 671 -9.82 5.32 -10.35
CA TYR A 671 -10.13 4.64 -9.10
C TYR A 671 -11.52 3.98 -9.08
N ASP A 672 -12.37 4.14 -10.12
CA ASP A 672 -13.62 3.39 -10.20
C ASP A 672 -13.36 1.95 -10.62
N ILE A 673 -12.98 1.10 -9.66
CA ILE A 673 -12.66 -0.32 -9.93
C ILE A 673 -13.79 -1.09 -10.61
N ILE A 674 -15.04 -0.65 -10.42
CA ILE A 674 -16.23 -1.30 -10.98
C ILE A 674 -16.27 -1.06 -12.48
N LYS A 675 -16.23 0.22 -12.88
CA LYS A 675 -16.33 0.60 -14.28
C LYS A 675 -15.05 0.28 -15.04
N ALA A 676 -13.89 0.62 -14.46
CA ALA A 676 -12.56 0.37 -15.01
C ALA A 676 -12.29 -1.13 -15.18
N GLY A 677 -12.89 -2.00 -14.36
CA GLY A 677 -12.64 -3.43 -14.42
C GLY A 677 -11.32 -3.82 -13.76
N TRP A 678 -11.02 -3.22 -12.60
CA TRP A 678 -9.84 -3.53 -11.80
C TRP A 678 -10.09 -4.73 -10.89
N THR A 679 -9.00 -5.39 -10.48
CA THR A 679 -8.95 -6.53 -9.53
C THR A 679 -9.71 -7.76 -10.02
N TYR A 680 -9.54 -8.89 -9.33
CA TYR A 680 -10.33 -10.10 -9.61
C TYR A 680 -11.85 -9.88 -9.53
N GLN A 681 -12.32 -8.85 -8.83
CA GLN A 681 -13.74 -8.57 -8.65
C GLN A 681 -14.41 -8.08 -9.93
N TYR A 682 -13.69 -7.33 -10.80
CA TYR A 682 -14.29 -6.70 -11.98
C TYR A 682 -13.48 -6.87 -13.28
N HIS A 683 -12.29 -7.47 -13.21
CA HIS A 683 -11.46 -7.73 -14.38
C HIS A 683 -12.12 -8.74 -15.33
N ARG A 684 -12.21 -8.36 -16.61
CA ARG A 684 -13.05 -9.04 -17.60
C ARG A 684 -12.27 -9.97 -18.54
N THR A 685 -10.93 -9.91 -18.51
CA THR A 685 -10.06 -10.82 -19.25
C THR A 685 -9.47 -11.88 -18.30
N PRO A 686 -9.05 -13.05 -18.81
CA PRO A 686 -8.39 -14.06 -17.99
C PRO A 686 -7.03 -13.55 -17.49
N ALA A 687 -6.83 -13.58 -16.18
CA ALA A 687 -5.54 -13.27 -15.57
C ALA A 687 -4.45 -14.30 -15.96
N LEU A 688 -3.18 -13.88 -15.96
CA LEU A 688 -2.03 -14.77 -16.08
C LEU A 688 -1.96 -15.72 -14.87
N TYR A 689 -2.07 -15.15 -13.66
CA TYR A 689 -2.32 -15.90 -12.44
C TYR A 689 -3.38 -15.17 -11.60
N PRO A 690 -4.52 -15.81 -11.27
CA PRO A 690 -5.63 -15.14 -10.60
C PRO A 690 -5.34 -14.89 -9.11
N PHE A 691 -6.05 -13.94 -8.51
CA PHE A 691 -6.11 -13.78 -7.05
C PHE A 691 -6.38 -15.12 -6.34
N GLY A 692 -5.64 -15.39 -5.26
CA GLY A 692 -5.71 -16.63 -4.50
C GLY A 692 -4.96 -17.81 -5.13
N HIS A 693 -4.32 -17.65 -6.29
CA HIS A 693 -3.58 -18.74 -6.95
C HIS A 693 -2.31 -19.16 -6.21
N GLY A 694 -2.07 -20.47 -6.12
CA GLY A 694 -0.84 -21.05 -5.64
C GLY A 694 -0.97 -22.56 -5.50
N LEU A 695 0.01 -23.29 -5.99
CA LEU A 695 0.03 -24.75 -5.97
C LEU A 695 0.67 -25.26 -4.68
N SER A 696 0.31 -26.47 -4.27
CA SER A 696 0.93 -27.23 -3.17
C SER A 696 1.62 -28.48 -3.74
N TYR A 697 2.58 -29.04 -3.00
CA TYR A 697 3.12 -30.37 -3.28
C TYR A 697 2.24 -31.51 -2.74
N ALA A 698 1.29 -31.20 -1.85
CA ALA A 698 0.25 -32.12 -1.44
C ALA A 698 -0.95 -32.06 -2.42
N ASP A 699 -1.75 -33.13 -2.44
CA ASP A 699 -2.96 -33.20 -3.28
C ASP A 699 -4.20 -33.05 -2.41
N PHE A 700 -4.88 -31.91 -2.53
CA PHE A 700 -6.08 -31.59 -1.77
C PHE A 700 -7.35 -31.80 -2.58
N SER A 701 -8.29 -32.51 -1.95
CA SER A 701 -9.62 -32.77 -2.47
C SER A 701 -10.69 -32.06 -1.65
N TYR A 702 -11.55 -31.36 -2.35
CA TYR A 702 -12.73 -30.70 -1.79
C TYR A 702 -13.95 -31.56 -2.07
N SER A 703 -14.79 -31.76 -1.07
CA SER A 703 -16.05 -32.48 -1.22
C SER A 703 -17.11 -31.95 -0.26
N ARG A 704 -18.38 -32.24 -0.56
CA ARG A 704 -19.53 -31.95 0.31
C ARG A 704 -19.57 -30.49 0.79
N LEU A 705 -19.91 -29.57 -0.10
CA LEU A 705 -20.37 -28.26 0.32
C LEU A 705 -21.85 -28.37 0.73
N ALA A 706 -22.12 -28.21 2.02
CA ALA A 706 -23.47 -28.24 2.58
C ALA A 706 -23.80 -26.91 3.25
N LEU A 707 -24.94 -26.32 2.88
CA LEU A 707 -25.51 -25.17 3.58
C LEU A 707 -26.54 -25.67 4.59
N ASP A 708 -26.67 -25.00 5.73
CA ASP A 708 -27.71 -25.26 6.72
C ASP A 708 -29.11 -24.78 6.28
N ALA A 709 -29.17 -23.81 5.37
CA ALA A 709 -30.38 -23.34 4.72
C ALA A 709 -30.12 -22.94 3.25
N ASP A 710 -31.13 -23.12 2.40
CA ASP A 710 -31.15 -22.66 1.00
C ASP A 710 -32.02 -21.40 0.81
N ARG A 711 -32.68 -20.93 1.89
CA ARG A 711 -33.49 -19.72 1.95
C ARG A 711 -33.30 -19.02 3.29
N LEU A 712 -32.95 -17.73 3.26
CA LEU A 712 -32.55 -16.96 4.43
C LEU A 712 -33.15 -15.54 4.37
N PRO A 713 -33.50 -14.93 5.51
CA PRO A 713 -33.83 -13.50 5.52
C PRO A 713 -32.56 -12.65 5.32
N GLN A 714 -32.73 -11.36 4.98
CA GLN A 714 -31.63 -10.40 4.80
C GLN A 714 -30.74 -10.23 6.04
N ASP A 715 -31.27 -10.44 7.24
CA ASP A 715 -30.56 -10.38 8.53
C ASP A 715 -30.12 -11.77 9.04
N GLY A 716 -30.26 -12.80 8.21
CA GLY A 716 -29.92 -14.17 8.54
C GLY A 716 -28.42 -14.47 8.50
N THR A 717 -28.07 -15.71 8.83
CA THR A 717 -26.70 -16.24 8.73
C THR A 717 -26.75 -17.55 7.96
N VAL A 718 -25.91 -17.70 6.94
CA VAL A 718 -25.69 -18.99 6.26
C VAL A 718 -24.48 -19.69 6.86
N THR A 719 -24.64 -20.96 7.23
CA THR A 719 -23.53 -21.81 7.66
C THR A 719 -23.15 -22.75 6.53
N ALA A 720 -21.93 -22.59 6.02
CA ALA A 720 -21.35 -23.49 5.03
C ALA A 720 -20.41 -24.51 5.71
N ARG A 721 -20.61 -25.80 5.43
CA ARG A 721 -19.70 -26.88 5.81
C ARG A 721 -19.04 -27.47 4.56
N VAL A 722 -17.72 -27.63 4.61
CA VAL A 722 -16.89 -28.16 3.52
C VAL A 722 -16.01 -29.28 4.05
N SER A 723 -15.99 -30.43 3.39
CA SER A 723 -15.02 -31.49 3.66
C SER A 723 -13.76 -31.28 2.81
N LEU A 724 -12.61 -31.14 3.47
CA LEU A 724 -11.29 -31.03 2.86
C LEU A 724 -10.47 -32.27 3.23
N GLY A 725 -9.83 -32.91 2.26
CA GLY A 725 -8.93 -34.05 2.54
C GLY A 725 -7.66 -34.02 1.70
N ASN A 726 -6.54 -34.39 2.32
CA ASN A 726 -5.26 -34.57 1.67
C ASN A 726 -5.15 -36.01 1.16
N ARG A 727 -5.21 -36.18 -0.16
CA ARG A 727 -5.07 -37.48 -0.86
C ARG A 727 -3.64 -37.80 -1.27
N GLY A 728 -2.73 -36.85 -1.06
CA GLY A 728 -1.32 -37.02 -1.38
C GLY A 728 -0.58 -37.92 -0.39
N GLU A 729 0.71 -38.09 -0.64
CA GLU A 729 1.61 -38.93 0.15
C GLU A 729 2.37 -38.15 1.24
N ARG A 730 2.19 -36.83 1.29
CA ARG A 730 2.88 -35.92 2.21
C ARG A 730 1.91 -34.98 2.91
N ALA A 731 2.29 -34.54 4.11
CA ALA A 731 1.60 -33.44 4.77
C ALA A 731 1.75 -32.17 3.94
N GLY A 732 0.71 -31.33 3.94
CA GLY A 732 0.72 -30.06 3.24
C GLY A 732 -0.18 -29.05 3.91
N MET A 733 -0.27 -27.87 3.30
CA MET A 733 -1.10 -26.77 3.76
C MET A 733 -2.00 -26.29 2.63
N GLU A 734 -3.29 -26.16 2.92
CA GLU A 734 -4.29 -25.68 1.96
C GLU A 734 -4.99 -24.43 2.49
N THR A 735 -5.21 -23.47 1.61
CA THR A 735 -5.99 -22.26 1.89
C THR A 735 -7.34 -22.41 1.21
N VAL A 736 -8.36 -22.74 2.00
CA VAL A 736 -9.74 -22.84 1.52
C VAL A 736 -10.32 -21.44 1.41
N GLN A 737 -10.68 -21.03 0.20
CA GLN A 737 -11.24 -19.71 -0.09
C GLN A 737 -12.75 -19.83 -0.36
N LEU A 738 -13.56 -19.01 0.30
CA LEU A 738 -15.01 -18.94 0.11
C LEU A 738 -15.37 -17.63 -0.55
N TYR A 739 -16.03 -17.72 -1.70
CA TYR A 739 -16.51 -16.58 -2.46
C TYR A 739 -18.03 -16.56 -2.52
N VAL A 740 -18.59 -15.38 -2.72
CA VAL A 740 -20.02 -15.18 -3.01
C VAL A 740 -20.20 -14.43 -4.32
N ARG A 741 -21.30 -14.72 -5.01
CA ARG A 741 -21.75 -14.01 -6.20
C ARG A 741 -23.26 -13.83 -6.19
N ALA A 742 -23.73 -12.63 -6.50
CA ALA A 742 -25.12 -12.36 -6.79
C ALA A 742 -25.48 -12.80 -8.21
N LEU A 743 -26.59 -13.52 -8.40
CA LEU A 743 -27.05 -13.96 -9.72
C LEU A 743 -28.11 -13.05 -10.34
N ASP A 744 -28.83 -12.31 -9.49
CA ASP A 744 -29.97 -11.46 -9.87
C ASP A 744 -29.73 -9.99 -9.49
N ALA A 745 -28.46 -9.54 -9.49
CA ALA A 745 -28.10 -8.19 -9.06
C ALA A 745 -28.68 -7.11 -10.00
N ARG A 746 -29.26 -6.05 -9.41
CA ARG A 746 -29.76 -4.87 -10.14
C ARG A 746 -28.65 -3.84 -10.45
N TYR A 747 -27.46 -4.08 -9.94
CA TYR A 747 -26.27 -3.25 -10.05
C TYR A 747 -25.14 -4.04 -10.71
N GLU A 748 -24.05 -3.38 -11.10
CA GLU A 748 -22.83 -4.08 -11.55
C GLU A 748 -22.16 -4.71 -10.33
N ALA A 749 -22.48 -5.99 -10.10
CA ALA A 749 -21.96 -6.79 -9.02
C ALA A 749 -20.58 -7.37 -9.37
N PRO A 750 -19.73 -7.61 -8.36
CA PRO A 750 -18.44 -8.26 -8.59
C PRO A 750 -18.66 -9.68 -9.15
N LEU A 751 -17.73 -10.12 -10.01
CA LEU A 751 -17.68 -11.47 -10.57
C LEU A 751 -17.61 -12.53 -9.47
N LEU A 752 -16.80 -12.25 -8.46
CA LEU A 752 -16.70 -12.96 -7.19
C LEU A 752 -16.32 -11.95 -6.10
N ARG A 753 -16.76 -12.18 -4.88
CA ARG A 753 -16.28 -11.46 -3.69
C ARG A 753 -15.86 -12.46 -2.63
N LEU A 754 -14.65 -12.32 -2.09
CA LEU A 754 -14.17 -13.13 -0.98
C LEU A 754 -15.05 -12.86 0.24
N ALA A 755 -15.63 -13.93 0.79
CA ALA A 755 -16.47 -13.88 1.98
C ALA A 755 -15.71 -14.36 3.21
N ASP A 756 -14.90 -15.41 3.08
CA ASP A 756 -14.11 -15.98 4.17
C ASP A 756 -12.96 -16.83 3.59
N PHE A 757 -11.97 -17.14 4.41
CA PHE A 757 -10.90 -18.08 4.08
C PHE A 757 -10.38 -18.77 5.35
N ARG A 758 -9.76 -19.94 5.16
CA ARG A 758 -9.07 -20.65 6.24
C ARG A 758 -7.89 -21.45 5.70
N LYS A 759 -6.72 -21.23 6.30
CA LYS A 759 -5.51 -22.02 6.06
C LYS A 759 -5.47 -23.22 7.01
N VAL A 760 -5.22 -24.42 6.48
CA VAL A 760 -5.32 -25.68 7.23
C VAL A 760 -4.20 -26.62 6.84
N ARG A 761 -3.49 -27.14 7.85
CA ARG A 761 -2.50 -28.20 7.68
C ARG A 761 -3.17 -29.55 7.81
N LEU A 762 -2.90 -30.46 6.87
CA LEU A 762 -3.36 -31.85 6.92
C LEU A 762 -2.21 -32.81 6.64
N ALA A 763 -2.10 -33.86 7.45
CA ALA A 763 -1.24 -35.00 7.17
C ALA A 763 -1.72 -35.77 5.93
N ALA A 764 -0.85 -36.63 5.37
CA ALA A 764 -1.22 -37.50 4.26
C ALA A 764 -2.39 -38.43 4.64
N GLY A 765 -3.43 -38.48 3.81
CA GLY A 765 -4.65 -39.25 4.07
C GLY A 765 -5.61 -38.65 5.10
N GLU A 766 -5.25 -37.53 5.74
CA GLU A 766 -6.11 -36.84 6.70
C GLU A 766 -7.21 -36.06 5.99
N TRP A 767 -8.37 -35.96 6.63
CA TRP A 767 -9.45 -35.07 6.21
C TRP A 767 -10.05 -34.35 7.41
N THR A 768 -10.62 -33.18 7.15
CA THR A 768 -11.32 -32.37 8.13
C THR A 768 -12.59 -31.77 7.54
N GLU A 769 -13.51 -31.34 8.39
CA GLU A 769 -14.68 -30.56 7.99
C GLU A 769 -14.51 -29.13 8.51
N LEU A 770 -14.64 -28.15 7.62
CA LEU A 770 -14.55 -26.74 7.93
C LEU A 770 -15.95 -26.13 7.96
N GLU A 771 -16.28 -25.47 9.05
CA GLU A 771 -17.50 -24.67 9.20
C GLU A 771 -17.18 -23.17 9.04
N PHE A 772 -17.96 -22.49 8.20
CA PHE A 772 -17.93 -21.05 7.97
C PHE A 772 -19.31 -20.46 8.26
N ARG A 773 -19.38 -19.41 9.09
CA ARG A 773 -20.63 -18.73 9.44
C ARG A 773 -20.61 -17.35 8.83
N LEU A 774 -21.51 -17.11 7.89
CA LEU A 774 -21.54 -15.90 7.08
C LEU A 774 -22.84 -15.14 7.35
N PRO A 775 -22.82 -14.11 8.20
CA PRO A 775 -23.94 -13.18 8.31
C PRO A 775 -24.24 -12.59 6.93
N VAL A 776 -25.49 -12.66 6.49
CA VAL A 776 -25.91 -12.23 5.15
C VAL A 776 -25.58 -10.75 4.92
N GLU A 777 -25.79 -9.90 5.93
CA GLU A 777 -25.46 -8.47 5.86
C GLU A 777 -23.97 -8.18 5.73
N GLN A 778 -23.09 -9.07 6.20
CA GLN A 778 -21.64 -8.89 6.06
C GLN A 778 -21.13 -9.47 4.74
N ALA A 779 -21.62 -10.66 4.39
CA ALA A 779 -21.18 -11.39 3.22
C ALA A 779 -21.78 -10.85 1.91
N LEU A 780 -23.02 -10.34 1.93
CA LEU A 780 -23.80 -10.00 0.73
C LEU A 780 -24.10 -8.51 0.55
N ALA A 781 -23.94 -7.68 1.58
CA ALA A 781 -24.30 -6.26 1.45
C ALA A 781 -23.50 -5.53 0.37
N HIS A 782 -24.15 -4.56 -0.26
CA HIS A 782 -23.57 -3.60 -1.20
C HIS A 782 -24.07 -2.20 -0.83
N TRP A 783 -23.36 -1.17 -1.29
CA TRP A 783 -23.76 0.20 -1.06
C TRP A 783 -24.84 0.62 -2.07
N ASP A 784 -26.03 0.94 -1.57
CA ASP A 784 -27.13 1.43 -2.39
C ASP A 784 -27.09 2.95 -2.49
N VAL A 785 -26.65 3.45 -3.65
CA VAL A 785 -26.61 4.88 -3.96
C VAL A 785 -27.99 5.54 -3.96
N ALA A 786 -29.09 4.80 -4.04
CA ALA A 786 -30.42 5.38 -3.94
C ALA A 786 -30.81 5.75 -2.50
N THR A 787 -30.26 5.05 -1.51
CA THR A 787 -30.58 5.25 -0.09
C THR A 787 -29.42 5.85 0.70
N GLY A 788 -28.19 5.78 0.18
CA GLY A 788 -26.99 6.20 0.89
C GLY A 788 -26.65 5.29 2.08
N ALA A 789 -26.91 3.99 1.94
CA ALA A 789 -26.68 2.99 2.97
C ALA A 789 -26.34 1.61 2.38
N PHE A 790 -25.73 0.75 3.20
CA PHE A 790 -25.59 -0.66 2.85
C PHE A 790 -26.94 -1.37 2.85
N THR A 791 -27.17 -2.24 1.87
CA THR A 791 -28.35 -3.10 1.78
C THR A 791 -28.00 -4.47 1.20
N VAL A 792 -28.89 -5.44 1.38
CA VAL A 792 -28.82 -6.77 0.77
C VAL A 792 -30.03 -6.92 -0.13
N ASP A 793 -29.84 -7.21 -1.41
CA ASP A 793 -30.98 -7.43 -2.31
C ASP A 793 -31.59 -8.82 -2.10
N PRO A 794 -32.92 -8.97 -2.15
CA PRO A 794 -33.52 -10.30 -2.23
C PRO A 794 -33.22 -10.90 -3.62
N GLY A 795 -33.00 -12.20 -3.68
CA GLY A 795 -32.64 -12.87 -4.93
C GLY A 795 -31.76 -14.10 -4.72
N ARG A 796 -31.28 -14.67 -5.83
CA ARG A 796 -30.43 -15.86 -5.79
C ARG A 796 -28.96 -15.47 -5.69
N TYR A 797 -28.26 -16.23 -4.87
CA TYR A 797 -26.83 -16.11 -4.64
C TYR A 797 -26.15 -17.47 -4.79
N GLU A 798 -24.88 -17.43 -5.16
CA GLU A 798 -23.98 -18.59 -5.12
C GLU A 798 -22.93 -18.38 -4.04
N LEU A 799 -22.68 -19.43 -3.27
CA LEU A 799 -21.51 -19.59 -2.42
C LEU A 799 -20.58 -20.59 -3.10
N LEU A 800 -19.35 -20.18 -3.34
CA LEU A 800 -18.35 -20.94 -4.06
C LEU A 800 -17.18 -21.25 -3.13
N VAL A 801 -16.72 -22.49 -3.17
CA VAL A 801 -15.44 -22.88 -2.56
C VAL A 801 -14.47 -23.03 -3.69
N ALA A 802 -13.32 -22.37 -3.58
CA ALA A 802 -12.37 -22.29 -4.66
C ALA A 802 -10.93 -22.47 -4.17
N ARG A 803 -10.06 -22.86 -5.10
CA ARG A 803 -8.60 -22.87 -4.91
C ARG A 803 -7.98 -21.51 -5.25
N SER A 804 -8.65 -20.74 -6.11
CA SER A 804 -8.34 -19.36 -6.48
C SER A 804 -9.59 -18.73 -7.10
N ALA A 805 -9.57 -17.42 -7.35
CA ALA A 805 -10.71 -16.71 -7.97
C ALA A 805 -11.11 -17.25 -9.36
N ALA A 806 -10.24 -17.99 -10.06
CA ALA A 806 -10.59 -18.62 -11.35
C ALA A 806 -10.71 -20.16 -11.29
N ASP A 807 -10.58 -20.78 -10.12
CA ASP A 807 -10.74 -22.24 -9.92
C ASP A 807 -11.77 -22.57 -8.82
N PRO A 808 -13.08 -22.29 -9.06
CA PRO A 808 -14.15 -22.73 -8.18
C PRO A 808 -14.35 -24.25 -8.29
N VAL A 809 -14.22 -24.95 -7.15
CA VAL A 809 -14.28 -26.42 -7.07
C VAL A 809 -15.61 -26.95 -6.55
N LEU A 810 -16.32 -26.18 -5.73
CA LEU A 810 -17.67 -26.50 -5.26
C LEU A 810 -18.55 -25.26 -5.32
N THR A 811 -19.85 -25.44 -5.58
CA THR A 811 -20.82 -24.35 -5.61
C THR A 811 -22.13 -24.79 -4.98
N ALA A 812 -22.69 -23.95 -4.12
CA ALA A 812 -24.02 -24.10 -3.57
C ALA A 812 -24.84 -22.83 -3.82
N ARG A 813 -26.14 -22.99 -3.99
CA ARG A 813 -27.08 -21.89 -4.21
C ARG A 813 -27.96 -21.69 -3.00
N PHE A 814 -28.26 -20.44 -2.72
CA PHE A 814 -29.27 -20.06 -1.73
C PHE A 814 -30.01 -18.81 -2.21
N THR A 815 -31.17 -18.55 -1.60
CA THR A 815 -32.02 -17.40 -1.90
C THR A 815 -32.11 -16.51 -0.66
N VAL A 816 -31.89 -15.22 -0.82
CA VAL A 816 -32.20 -14.23 0.22
C VAL A 816 -33.63 -13.74 -0.01
N ASP A 817 -34.46 -13.89 1.02
CA ASP A 817 -35.82 -13.38 1.10
C ASP A 817 -35.83 -12.02 1.79
N GLY A 818 -36.70 -11.12 1.32
CA GLY A 818 -36.83 -9.79 1.87
C GLY A 818 -37.63 -8.89 0.94
N PRO A 819 -38.02 -7.70 1.40
CA PRO A 819 -38.60 -6.69 0.53
C PRO A 819 -37.61 -6.32 -0.58
N ALA A 820 -38.11 -6.17 -1.80
CA ALA A 820 -37.34 -5.55 -2.87
C ALA A 820 -37.04 -4.08 -2.50
N PRO A 821 -35.89 -3.55 -2.93
CA PRO A 821 -35.55 -2.15 -2.74
C PRO A 821 -36.66 -1.24 -3.27
N ALA A 822 -37.06 -0.25 -2.46
CA ALA A 822 -38.02 0.74 -2.90
C ALA A 822 -37.41 1.61 -4.01
N PRO A 823 -38.23 2.10 -4.96
CA PRO A 823 -37.79 3.11 -5.91
C PRO A 823 -37.22 4.36 -5.23
N ARG A 824 -36.28 5.00 -5.93
CA ARG A 824 -35.66 6.25 -5.52
C ARG A 824 -36.67 7.39 -5.61
N ARG A 825 -37.10 7.92 -4.46
CA ARG A 825 -38.01 9.07 -4.44
C ARG A 825 -37.27 10.36 -4.75
N ALA A 826 -37.64 11.03 -5.83
CA ALA A 826 -37.05 12.29 -6.25
C ALA A 826 -37.92 13.52 -5.96
N VAL A 827 -39.23 13.34 -5.78
CA VAL A 827 -40.15 14.45 -5.46
C VAL A 827 -40.06 14.80 -3.98
N GLY A 828 -39.72 16.07 -3.69
CA GLY A 828 -39.59 16.61 -2.33
C GLY A 828 -38.31 16.14 -1.60
N ARG A 829 -37.39 15.46 -2.29
CA ARG A 829 -36.09 15.05 -1.74
C ARG A 829 -34.98 15.34 -2.75
N PRO A 830 -33.85 15.95 -2.33
CA PRO A 830 -32.72 16.15 -3.21
C PRO A 830 -32.12 14.82 -3.67
N LEU A 831 -31.91 14.71 -4.98
CA LEU A 831 -31.04 13.73 -5.61
C LEU A 831 -29.64 14.31 -5.70
N ARG A 832 -28.70 13.81 -4.88
CA ARG A 832 -27.31 14.25 -4.97
C ARG A 832 -26.70 13.80 -6.29
N ALA A 833 -25.92 14.67 -6.92
CA ALA A 833 -25.30 14.38 -8.21
C ALA A 833 -24.36 13.17 -8.14
N VAL A 834 -23.65 13.01 -7.01
CA VAL A 834 -22.68 11.92 -6.76
C VAL A 834 -23.32 10.53 -6.61
N ASP A 835 -24.64 10.48 -6.35
CA ASP A 835 -25.38 9.22 -6.13
C ASP A 835 -25.80 8.54 -7.44
N PHE A 836 -25.09 8.76 -8.54
CA PHE A 836 -25.40 8.13 -9.83
C PHE A 836 -25.18 6.60 -9.79
N ASP A 837 -26.00 5.87 -10.54
CA ASP A 837 -25.87 4.44 -10.78
C ASP A 837 -24.82 4.14 -11.86
N ASP A 838 -24.68 5.03 -12.85
CA ASP A 838 -23.67 4.98 -13.89
C ASP A 838 -23.34 6.39 -14.40
N TYR A 839 -22.22 6.55 -15.07
CA TYR A 839 -21.76 7.85 -15.58
C TYR A 839 -20.88 7.73 -16.83
N ARG A 840 -20.60 8.85 -17.47
CA ARG A 840 -19.59 8.97 -18.53
C ARG A 840 -18.97 10.36 -18.47
N ASP A 841 -17.66 10.45 -18.67
CA ASP A 841 -16.91 11.71 -18.79
C ASP A 841 -17.21 12.70 -17.65
N ALA A 842 -17.37 12.17 -16.42
CA ALA A 842 -17.71 12.94 -15.22
C ALA A 842 -16.65 12.75 -14.14
N VAL A 843 -16.39 13.80 -13.37
CA VAL A 843 -15.42 13.83 -12.27
C VAL A 843 -16.16 14.26 -11.01
N ILE A 844 -15.96 13.52 -9.92
CA ILE A 844 -16.47 13.89 -8.60
C ILE A 844 -15.50 14.90 -8.00
N VAL A 845 -16.03 16.01 -7.52
CA VAL A 845 -15.30 17.10 -6.89
C VAL A 845 -15.97 17.48 -5.57
N ASP A 846 -15.32 18.32 -4.80
CA ASP A 846 -15.84 18.82 -3.55
C ASP A 846 -16.95 19.86 -3.78
N ALA A 847 -18.03 19.80 -3.02
CA ALA A 847 -19.06 20.84 -3.05
C ALA A 847 -18.66 22.05 -2.19
N GLY A 848 -17.91 21.81 -1.12
CA GLY A 848 -17.35 22.82 -0.24
C GLY A 848 -16.07 22.33 0.42
N ARG A 849 -15.32 23.28 0.99
CA ARG A 849 -13.98 23.03 1.53
C ARG A 849 -13.94 21.93 2.59
N THR A 850 -14.99 21.82 3.40
CA THR A 850 -15.05 20.94 4.57
C THR A 850 -16.03 19.77 4.44
N ASP A 851 -17.00 19.85 3.52
CA ASP A 851 -18.02 18.80 3.36
C ASP A 851 -18.73 18.89 1.99
N GLY A 852 -19.44 17.82 1.64
CA GLY A 852 -20.30 17.69 0.47
C GLY A 852 -19.55 17.38 -0.82
N ASP A 853 -20.19 16.65 -1.72
CA ASP A 853 -19.62 16.31 -3.03
C ASP A 853 -20.49 16.86 -4.15
N ALA A 854 -19.86 17.17 -5.28
CA ALA A 854 -20.47 17.63 -6.51
C ALA A 854 -19.88 16.88 -7.70
N VAL A 855 -20.47 17.05 -8.87
CA VAL A 855 -19.99 16.47 -10.12
C VAL A 855 -19.75 17.57 -11.15
N THR A 856 -18.63 17.47 -11.87
CA THR A 856 -18.28 18.31 -13.03
C THR A 856 -18.03 17.44 -14.25
N PRO A 857 -18.24 17.94 -15.49
CA PRO A 857 -17.70 17.29 -16.68
C PRO A 857 -16.18 17.16 -16.62
N ALA A 858 -15.66 16.06 -17.18
CA ALA A 858 -14.26 15.93 -17.52
C ALA A 858 -13.88 16.98 -18.57
N ALA A 859 -12.61 17.40 -18.58
CA ALA A 859 -12.15 18.51 -19.41
C ALA A 859 -12.52 18.34 -20.89
N ASN A 860 -13.18 19.37 -21.45
CA ASN A 860 -13.64 19.42 -22.85
C ASN A 860 -14.66 18.36 -23.28
N GLN A 861 -15.29 17.65 -22.34
CA GLN A 861 -16.34 16.66 -22.61
C GLN A 861 -17.68 17.08 -22.01
N ALA A 862 -18.77 16.42 -22.43
CA ALA A 862 -20.05 16.50 -21.75
C ALA A 862 -20.17 15.32 -20.78
N ALA A 863 -20.42 15.58 -19.51
CA ALA A 863 -20.68 14.52 -18.54
C ALA A 863 -22.09 13.98 -18.71
N ARG A 864 -22.25 12.67 -18.55
CA ARG A 864 -23.56 12.01 -18.45
C ARG A 864 -23.65 11.30 -17.11
N LEU A 865 -24.70 11.54 -16.34
CA LEU A 865 -25.04 10.83 -15.11
C LEU A 865 -26.33 10.06 -15.31
N VAL A 866 -26.40 8.83 -14.81
CA VAL A 866 -27.56 7.95 -14.92
C VAL A 866 -28.04 7.58 -13.54
N PHE A 867 -29.33 7.82 -13.27
CA PHE A 867 -30.03 7.43 -12.06
C PHE A 867 -31.14 6.46 -12.44
N ARG A 868 -31.10 5.24 -11.90
CA ARG A 868 -32.07 4.18 -12.20
C ARG A 868 -33.21 4.18 -11.18
N ASN A 869 -34.37 3.63 -11.58
CA ASN A 869 -35.55 3.42 -10.72
C ASN A 869 -36.01 4.68 -9.97
N VAL A 870 -36.07 5.83 -10.64
CA VAL A 870 -36.49 7.11 -10.04
C VAL A 870 -38.01 7.25 -10.10
N ASP A 871 -38.64 7.47 -8.95
CA ASP A 871 -40.04 7.83 -8.83
C ASP A 871 -40.20 9.36 -8.95
N LEU A 872 -40.74 9.77 -10.09
CA LEU A 872 -41.03 11.17 -10.43
C LEU A 872 -42.51 11.51 -10.23
N THR A 873 -43.32 10.61 -9.67
CA THR A 873 -44.78 10.79 -9.59
C THR A 873 -45.16 12.11 -8.94
N GLY A 874 -45.88 12.94 -9.70
CA GLY A 874 -46.34 14.24 -9.25
C GLY A 874 -45.34 15.37 -9.42
N ALA A 875 -44.16 15.16 -10.03
CA ALA A 875 -43.23 16.25 -10.35
C ALA A 875 -43.78 17.16 -11.46
N ALA A 876 -43.75 18.48 -11.22
CA ALA A 876 -44.05 19.52 -12.20
C ALA A 876 -42.89 20.49 -12.43
N THR A 877 -42.02 20.64 -11.44
CA THR A 877 -40.84 21.52 -11.52
C THR A 877 -39.57 20.75 -11.15
N LEU A 878 -38.47 21.16 -11.76
CA LEU A 878 -37.12 20.72 -11.43
C LEU A 878 -36.30 21.93 -10.98
N THR A 879 -35.54 21.76 -9.92
CA THR A 879 -34.47 22.67 -9.51
C THR A 879 -33.13 21.93 -9.50
N ALA A 880 -32.05 22.63 -9.85
CA ALA A 880 -30.69 22.12 -9.79
C ALA A 880 -29.81 23.11 -9.00
N GLU A 881 -29.03 22.58 -8.05
CA GLU A 881 -28.04 23.34 -7.30
C GLU A 881 -26.69 23.28 -8.03
N VAL A 882 -26.26 24.42 -8.56
CA VAL A 882 -25.13 24.53 -9.48
C VAL A 882 -24.15 25.63 -9.07
N SER A 883 -22.89 25.43 -9.42
CA SER A 883 -21.82 26.42 -9.26
C SER A 883 -20.95 26.47 -10.51
N ARG A 884 -20.40 27.64 -10.82
CA ARG A 884 -19.60 27.85 -12.03
C ARG A 884 -18.68 29.06 -11.92
N THR A 885 -17.38 28.83 -12.15
CA THR A 885 -16.35 29.87 -12.01
C THR A 885 -16.39 30.90 -13.14
N ALA A 886 -16.26 30.47 -14.41
CA ALA A 886 -16.06 31.37 -15.55
C ALA A 886 -17.32 31.52 -16.43
N PRO A 887 -17.51 32.67 -17.13
CA PRO A 887 -18.60 32.85 -18.11
C PRO A 887 -18.37 32.03 -19.40
N GLY A 888 -19.44 31.78 -20.17
CA GLY A 888 -19.41 30.96 -21.41
C GLY A 888 -20.64 30.05 -21.52
N PRO A 889 -20.78 29.24 -22.59
CA PRO A 889 -21.88 28.29 -22.72
C PRO A 889 -21.72 27.13 -21.74
N ALA A 890 -22.67 26.97 -20.82
CA ALA A 890 -22.82 25.81 -19.96
C ALA A 890 -24.31 25.54 -19.73
N GLY A 891 -24.67 24.26 -19.60
CA GLY A 891 -26.07 23.87 -19.44
C GLY A 891 -26.23 22.47 -18.90
N LEU A 892 -27.39 22.24 -18.30
CA LEU A 892 -27.80 20.98 -17.72
C LEU A 892 -29.10 20.52 -18.38
N ASP A 893 -29.04 19.38 -19.05
CA ASP A 893 -30.20 18.74 -19.65
C ASP A 893 -30.60 17.51 -18.83
N VAL A 894 -31.89 17.37 -18.53
CA VAL A 894 -32.42 16.23 -17.79
C VAL A 894 -33.40 15.47 -18.67
N TYR A 895 -33.17 14.18 -18.83
CA TYR A 895 -33.97 13.26 -19.62
C TYR A 895 -34.58 12.19 -18.71
N ALA A 896 -35.82 11.80 -18.96
CA ALA A 896 -36.42 10.59 -18.38
C ALA A 896 -36.79 9.63 -19.51
N ASP A 897 -36.27 8.41 -19.45
CA ASP A 897 -36.50 7.36 -20.46
C ASP A 897 -36.20 7.84 -21.89
N GLY A 898 -35.17 8.68 -22.03
CA GLY A 898 -34.72 9.29 -23.29
C GLY A 898 -35.50 10.54 -23.74
N LEU A 899 -36.56 10.94 -23.04
CA LEU A 899 -37.32 12.16 -23.33
C LEU A 899 -36.78 13.34 -22.52
N LEU A 900 -36.48 14.46 -23.18
CA LEU A 900 -36.02 15.69 -22.52
C LEU A 900 -37.12 16.24 -21.61
N LEU A 901 -36.86 16.30 -20.31
CA LEU A 901 -37.76 16.87 -19.31
C LEU A 901 -37.54 18.37 -19.13
N ALA A 902 -36.28 18.79 -19.07
CA ALA A 902 -35.88 20.16 -18.85
C ALA A 902 -34.47 20.42 -19.39
N ALA A 903 -34.25 21.64 -19.89
CA ALA A 903 -32.94 22.17 -20.26
C ALA A 903 -32.72 23.46 -19.46
N LEU A 904 -31.62 23.53 -18.73
CA LEU A 904 -31.31 24.58 -17.75
C LEU A 904 -29.99 25.24 -18.12
N PRO A 905 -29.96 26.51 -18.57
CA PRO A 905 -28.71 27.25 -18.73
C PRO A 905 -28.06 27.49 -17.36
N VAL A 906 -26.72 27.45 -17.31
CA VAL A 906 -25.94 27.66 -16.08
C VAL A 906 -25.01 28.86 -16.23
N ASP A 907 -25.41 29.96 -15.61
CA ASP A 907 -24.63 31.19 -15.53
C ASP A 907 -23.47 31.06 -14.54
N SER A 908 -22.44 31.90 -14.71
CA SER A 908 -21.31 31.96 -13.78
C SER A 908 -21.76 32.50 -12.41
N THR A 909 -21.35 31.81 -11.35
CA THR A 909 -21.47 32.26 -9.96
C THR A 909 -20.20 32.98 -9.47
N GLY A 910 -19.16 33.04 -10.29
CA GLY A 910 -17.89 33.74 -10.03
C GLY A 910 -16.89 32.97 -9.16
N ASP A 911 -17.33 31.92 -8.46
CA ASP A 911 -16.50 31.08 -7.60
C ASP A 911 -17.09 29.65 -7.48
N ARG A 912 -16.22 28.66 -7.38
CA ARG A 912 -16.59 27.22 -7.33
C ARG A 912 -17.32 26.77 -6.07
N TYR A 913 -17.30 27.57 -5.00
CA TYR A 913 -18.03 27.32 -3.75
C TYR A 913 -19.23 28.27 -3.58
N THR A 914 -19.45 29.17 -4.53
CA THR A 914 -20.68 29.97 -4.59
C THR A 914 -21.72 29.22 -5.39
N TRP A 915 -22.76 28.75 -4.70
CA TRP A 915 -23.84 27.95 -5.26
C TRP A 915 -25.08 28.81 -5.55
N THR A 916 -25.78 28.48 -6.64
CA THR A 916 -27.07 29.05 -7.00
C THR A 916 -28.05 27.95 -7.39
N THR A 917 -29.33 28.27 -7.48
CA THR A 917 -30.36 27.35 -7.94
C THR A 917 -30.93 27.80 -9.27
N VAL A 918 -30.94 26.90 -10.25
CA VAL A 918 -31.62 27.08 -11.53
C VAL A 918 -32.86 26.18 -11.58
N SER A 919 -33.93 26.65 -12.23
CA SER A 919 -35.23 25.98 -12.18
C SER A 919 -35.96 26.00 -13.52
N ALA A 920 -36.69 24.93 -13.81
CA ALA A 920 -37.51 24.80 -15.02
C ALA A 920 -38.81 24.03 -14.73
N ALA A 921 -39.87 24.35 -15.49
CA ALA A 921 -41.06 23.51 -15.55
C ALA A 921 -40.77 22.28 -16.43
N LEU A 922 -41.34 21.13 -16.06
CA LEU A 922 -41.16 19.89 -16.80
C LEU A 922 -42.02 19.88 -18.08
N GLY A 923 -41.42 19.61 -19.23
CA GLY A 923 -42.05 19.77 -20.55
C GLY A 923 -43.02 18.66 -20.96
N HIS A 924 -42.97 17.49 -20.32
CA HIS A 924 -43.72 16.29 -20.72
C HIS A 924 -44.27 15.51 -19.53
N GLN A 925 -45.32 14.71 -19.75
CA GLN A 925 -45.73 13.68 -18.78
C GLN A 925 -44.69 12.56 -18.77
N HIS A 926 -44.30 12.14 -17.57
CA HIS A 926 -43.29 11.12 -17.30
C HIS A 926 -43.93 9.87 -16.70
N GLY A 927 -43.24 8.73 -16.80
CA GLY A 927 -43.67 7.48 -16.19
C GLY A 927 -43.63 7.55 -14.66
N THR A 928 -44.25 6.56 -14.00
CA THR A 928 -44.19 6.43 -12.53
C THR A 928 -42.78 6.07 -12.06
N LEU A 929 -42.05 5.29 -12.86
CA LEU A 929 -40.65 4.91 -12.65
C LEU A 929 -39.87 5.17 -13.94
N SER A 930 -38.77 5.90 -13.85
CA SER A 930 -37.97 6.27 -15.01
C SER A 930 -36.47 6.08 -14.76
N GLU A 931 -35.73 5.82 -15.83
CA GLU A 931 -34.29 6.07 -15.88
C GLU A 931 -34.06 7.55 -16.16
N LEU A 932 -33.45 8.26 -15.20
CA LEU A 932 -33.11 9.66 -15.34
C LEU A 932 -31.68 9.78 -15.85
N THR A 933 -31.49 10.45 -16.98
CA THR A 933 -30.17 10.84 -17.50
C THR A 933 -29.98 12.33 -17.34
N VAL A 934 -28.88 12.75 -16.72
CA VAL A 934 -28.50 14.17 -16.57
C VAL A 934 -27.24 14.40 -17.41
N VAL A 935 -27.29 15.37 -18.32
CA VAL A 935 -26.17 15.73 -19.19
C VAL A 935 -25.66 17.12 -18.80
N LEU A 936 -24.39 17.20 -18.44
CA LEU A 936 -23.71 18.44 -18.06
C LEU A 936 -22.79 18.87 -19.19
N THR A 937 -22.93 20.11 -19.66
CA THR A 937 -22.11 20.69 -20.73
C THR A 937 -21.41 21.96 -20.27
N GLY A 938 -20.17 22.17 -20.71
CA GLY A 938 -19.34 23.29 -20.26
C GLY A 938 -18.85 23.14 -18.82
N GLU A 939 -17.87 23.94 -18.43
CA GLU A 939 -17.34 23.93 -17.05
C GLU A 939 -18.42 24.39 -16.06
N GLN A 940 -18.86 23.48 -15.18
CA GLN A 940 -19.85 23.71 -14.13
C GLN A 940 -19.77 22.59 -13.09
N ARG A 941 -20.31 22.83 -11.89
CA ARG A 941 -20.49 21.84 -10.83
C ARG A 941 -21.98 21.66 -10.53
N LEU A 942 -22.42 20.43 -10.36
CA LEU A 942 -23.76 20.07 -9.91
C LEU A 942 -23.68 19.38 -8.54
N ALA A 943 -24.35 19.91 -7.52
CA ALA A 943 -24.43 19.28 -6.21
C ALA A 943 -25.66 18.36 -6.10
N ALA A 944 -26.84 18.85 -6.48
CA ALA A 944 -28.08 18.10 -6.37
C ALA A 944 -29.17 18.59 -7.33
N LEU A 945 -30.18 17.73 -7.53
CA LEU A 945 -31.42 17.98 -8.27
C LEU A 945 -32.60 17.78 -7.33
N THR A 946 -33.63 18.64 -7.37
CA THR A 946 -34.86 18.43 -6.60
C THR A 946 -36.07 18.57 -7.49
N PHE A 947 -36.98 17.62 -7.42
CA PHE A 947 -38.26 17.66 -8.13
C PHE A 947 -39.37 18.09 -7.17
N ALA A 948 -40.28 18.96 -7.62
CA ALA A 948 -41.39 19.45 -6.81
C ALA A 948 -42.72 19.43 -7.58
N PRO A 949 -43.87 19.37 -6.86
CA PRO A 949 -45.19 19.28 -7.47
C PRO A 949 -45.67 20.51 -8.24
#